data_AF-A0A4V6J7M0-F1
#
_entry.id   AF-A0A4V6J7M0-F1
#
_cell.length_a   1.000
_cell.length_b   1.000
_cell.length_c   1.000
_cell.angle_alpha   90.00
_cell.angle_beta   90.00
_cell.angle_gamma   90.00
#
_symmetry.space_group_name_H-M   'P 1'
#
loop_
_entity.id
_entity.type
_entity.pdbx_description
1 polymer ?
#
loop_
_entity_poly.entity_id
_entity_poly.type
_entity_poly.pdbx_seq_one_letter_code
_entity_poly.pdbx_strand_id
1 'polypeptide(L)'
;MASLPSYQDAVSADWVRLVIPYIAPNDFAALCRVNRHFWEIFAPRIWGRLLATGSDRLTGRDSEHDLDWLVGTVLGQLGRTRSETANLVRVLDTRFVRGTCSLSMANKLNVSLKNAIRYLPNLNCVLIDGHEDLDPSEFLSEAGRQVQLLSMADCPLSLSTKFISSLQGLVYLDLSRISGSIRPLLPSGTLPELRILKLQGKEVDDAAVENLANCFGTRLWSLDLEDNKLTDAALYHLGTRCMCPADLRSDARYDVEGKLEFGSTSPIFETSIRIIESDWSGSFSHPNRHLADAPSYDVHDSLPQEHLLKRLDGRDRIKCDSANAVCRGLQGADPYLPPSSFQGFRGLTHLNLSGNQISSLGAVQLLTHCRGHLQSFSCDSMLLIPSSKAIAAAWPKMAKLHGFCAAWTLRPLFSSNLRVVRLHHSIVTRIPTMEIDELSTLARLYVCENLILPRVKDAFPEAFIPDMNPRIESLTLTCIPRRSSGPLIDCLIHFLQLLAAQERAIFDISSRRGPGVLAGLRHFRLEFEPDPHEQDSYLTEDIDAQQLLNSGEAGFSFFENEAKQERPPIVLPSNSIYNLLPKDSSSSLNDLDQPEGSHLDIDIWMDEKSTSIRVWIGPRNGKNPVLRHYRNLAVHHRVHDHIGPASPAQVQAGVPSTELVFHTAWCMAIMPHEIKEPSGVELEGMRDVLTELKRFRLEGRAEYFELQKRFGSRTVPPGPPHGFWLGKLEVSTQQVASRRKKQSYWR
;
A
#
# COMPACT_ATOMS: atom_id res chain seq x y z
N MET A 1 38.43 -3.05 30.33
CA MET A 1 38.96 -3.14 28.96
C MET A 1 39.00 -4.60 28.57
N ALA A 2 38.18 -5.03 27.60
CA ALA A 2 38.25 -6.39 27.08
C ALA A 2 39.54 -6.53 26.27
N SER A 3 40.35 -7.55 26.57
CA SER A 3 41.57 -7.86 25.83
C SER A 3 41.25 -8.17 24.37
N LEU A 4 42.03 -7.62 23.43
CA LEU A 4 41.94 -7.98 22.02
C LEU A 4 42.22 -9.48 21.85
N PRO A 5 41.51 -10.17 20.94
CA PRO A 5 41.67 -11.61 20.73
C PRO A 5 43.11 -11.95 20.29
N SER A 6 43.63 -13.08 20.76
CA SER A 6 44.95 -13.56 20.36
C SER A 6 44.95 -13.97 18.88
N TYR A 7 46.13 -14.05 18.25
CA TYR A 7 46.25 -14.60 16.89
C TYR A 7 45.64 -16.00 16.79
N GLN A 8 45.73 -16.79 17.85
CA GLN A 8 45.17 -18.14 17.93
C GLN A 8 43.63 -18.12 17.99
N ASP A 9 43.03 -17.15 18.67
CA ASP A 9 41.58 -16.91 18.66
C ASP A 9 41.07 -16.42 17.30
N ALA A 10 41.92 -15.72 16.53
CA ALA A 10 41.61 -15.26 15.17
C ALA A 10 41.72 -16.36 14.11
N VAL A 11 42.60 -17.36 14.31
CA VAL A 11 42.82 -18.47 13.36
C VAL A 11 41.99 -19.71 13.73
N SER A 12 41.50 -19.83 14.96
CA SER A 12 40.60 -20.91 15.42
C SER A 12 39.11 -20.68 15.10
N ALA A 13 38.80 -19.68 14.28
CA ALA A 13 37.43 -19.43 13.82
C ALA A 13 36.87 -20.69 13.12
N ASP A 14 35.71 -21.15 13.60
CA ASP A 14 35.01 -22.33 13.11
C ASP A 14 34.65 -22.14 11.62
N TRP A 15 35.56 -22.56 10.74
CA TRP A 15 35.45 -22.37 9.29
C TRP A 15 34.16 -22.97 8.74
N VAL A 16 33.62 -24.01 9.40
CA VAL A 16 32.36 -24.65 9.02
C VAL A 16 31.25 -23.60 9.01
N ARG A 17 31.19 -22.71 10.02
CA ARG A 17 30.19 -21.63 10.09
C ARG A 17 30.28 -20.62 8.95
N LEU A 18 31.48 -20.40 8.43
CA LEU A 18 31.72 -19.50 7.30
C LEU A 18 31.31 -20.11 5.96
N VAL A 19 31.44 -21.43 5.82
CA VAL A 19 31.12 -22.14 4.57
C VAL A 19 29.62 -22.49 4.45
N ILE A 20 28.85 -22.49 5.56
CA ILE A 20 27.41 -22.78 5.57
C ILE A 20 26.62 -22.11 4.42
N PRO A 21 26.77 -20.80 4.12
CA PRO A 21 25.98 -20.16 3.06
C PRO A 21 26.23 -20.72 1.65
N TYR A 22 27.32 -21.46 1.46
CA TYR A 22 27.73 -22.05 0.19
C TYR A 22 27.33 -23.53 0.04
N ILE A 23 26.73 -24.12 1.07
CA ILE A 23 26.33 -25.53 1.10
C ILE A 23 24.85 -25.66 0.74
N ALA A 24 24.51 -26.59 -0.14
CA ALA A 24 23.14 -26.84 -0.52
C ALA A 24 22.35 -27.45 0.67
N PRO A 25 21.08 -27.04 0.90
CA PRO A 25 20.27 -27.57 1.99
C PRO A 25 20.12 -29.11 1.97
N ASN A 26 20.16 -29.71 0.79
CA ASN A 26 20.08 -31.16 0.60
C ASN A 26 21.27 -31.92 1.23
N ASP A 27 22.42 -31.28 1.37
CA ASP A 27 23.62 -31.89 1.94
C ASP A 27 23.64 -31.83 3.47
N PHE A 28 22.80 -31.01 4.10
CA PHE A 28 22.80 -30.85 5.57
C PHE A 28 22.58 -32.17 6.30
N ALA A 29 21.71 -33.06 5.78
CA ALA A 29 21.46 -34.35 6.40
C ALA A 29 22.69 -35.27 6.38
N ALA A 30 23.47 -35.25 5.30
CA ALA A 30 24.73 -35.98 5.22
C ALA A 30 25.78 -35.38 6.16
N LEU A 31 25.84 -34.04 6.22
CA LEU A 31 26.77 -33.31 7.08
C LEU A 31 26.52 -33.56 8.57
N CYS A 32 25.27 -33.67 9.01
CA CYS A 32 24.90 -34.06 10.37
C CYS A 32 25.48 -35.43 10.81
N ARG A 33 25.88 -36.29 9.87
CA ARG A 33 26.43 -37.62 10.15
C ARG A 33 27.95 -37.65 10.24
N VAL A 34 28.64 -36.54 9.96
CA VAL A 34 30.10 -36.47 9.92
C VAL A 34 30.70 -36.59 11.33
N ASN A 35 30.30 -35.71 12.25
CA ASN A 35 30.70 -35.74 13.66
C ASN A 35 29.73 -34.88 14.51
N ARG A 36 29.95 -34.85 15.83
CA ARG A 36 29.11 -34.08 16.76
C ARG A 36 29.14 -32.56 16.48
N HIS A 37 30.29 -32.01 16.11
CA HIS A 37 30.43 -30.58 15.79
C HIS A 37 29.57 -30.19 14.57
N PHE A 38 29.63 -30.98 13.51
CA PHE A 38 28.78 -30.79 12.33
C PHE A 38 27.30 -31.00 12.69
N TRP A 39 26.97 -31.99 13.51
CA TRP A 39 25.61 -32.18 13.99
C TRP A 39 25.09 -30.93 14.72
N GLU A 40 25.85 -30.34 15.64
CA GLU A 40 25.46 -29.13 16.37
C GLU A 40 25.24 -27.91 15.46
N ILE A 41 25.94 -27.85 14.32
CA ILE A 41 25.81 -26.77 13.33
C ILE A 41 24.63 -27.00 12.38
N PHE A 42 24.50 -28.20 11.80
CA PHE A 42 23.56 -28.48 10.72
C PHE A 42 22.21 -29.00 11.22
N ALA A 43 22.15 -29.72 12.35
CA ALA A 43 20.90 -30.27 12.86
C ALA A 43 19.85 -29.18 13.18
N PRO A 44 20.19 -28.02 13.80
CA PRO A 44 19.21 -26.95 14.01
C PRO A 44 18.64 -26.36 12.71
N ARG A 45 19.36 -26.46 11.58
CA ARG A 45 18.91 -25.95 10.27
C ARG A 45 17.92 -26.90 9.60
N ILE A 46 18.02 -28.19 9.88
CA ILE A 46 17.08 -29.22 9.41
C ILE A 46 15.85 -29.27 10.32
N TRP A 47 16.08 -29.41 11.63
CA TRP A 47 15.03 -29.67 12.62
C TRP A 47 14.39 -28.40 13.19
N GLY A 48 15.02 -27.23 13.03
CA GLY A 48 14.51 -25.96 13.56
C GLY A 48 13.12 -25.57 13.03
N ARG A 49 12.77 -26.07 11.85
CA ARG A 49 11.46 -25.91 11.21
C ARG A 49 11.00 -27.28 10.71
N LEU A 50 10.05 -27.88 11.41
CA LEU A 50 9.66 -29.29 11.23
C LEU A 50 9.13 -29.65 9.83
N LEU A 51 8.86 -28.66 8.97
CA LEU A 51 7.99 -28.81 7.80
C LEU A 51 8.41 -28.00 6.56
N ALA A 52 9.60 -27.37 6.56
CA ALA A 52 10.12 -26.64 5.40
C ALA A 52 11.05 -27.48 4.50
N THR A 53 11.53 -28.64 4.98
CA THR A 53 12.49 -29.49 4.26
C THR A 53 11.90 -30.25 3.07
N GLY A 54 10.62 -30.05 2.74
CA GLY A 54 9.92 -30.73 1.65
C GLY A 54 9.76 -29.92 0.36
N SER A 55 10.09 -28.61 0.33
CA SER A 55 9.71 -27.75 -0.81
C SER A 55 10.36 -28.12 -2.15
N ASP A 56 11.43 -28.93 -2.13
CA ASP A 56 12.08 -29.46 -3.34
C ASP A 56 11.68 -30.92 -3.67
N ARG A 57 10.92 -31.61 -2.80
CA ARG A 57 10.59 -33.04 -2.97
C ARG A 57 9.15 -33.32 -3.41
N LEU A 58 8.23 -32.37 -3.32
CA LEU A 58 6.79 -32.66 -3.40
C LEU A 58 5.98 -31.66 -4.24
N THR A 59 6.57 -31.02 -5.25
CA THR A 59 5.77 -30.40 -6.30
C THR A 59 5.15 -31.50 -7.18
N GLY A 60 4.00 -32.04 -6.77
CA GLY A 60 3.14 -32.84 -7.67
C GLY A 60 2.52 -34.14 -7.13
N ARG A 61 2.37 -34.34 -5.81
CA ARG A 61 1.60 -35.49 -5.26
C ARG A 61 0.33 -35.05 -4.54
N ASP A 62 -0.65 -35.97 -4.50
CA ASP A 62 -1.97 -35.77 -3.90
C ASP A 62 -1.89 -35.34 -2.43
N SER A 63 -2.64 -34.28 -2.07
CA SER A 63 -2.63 -33.66 -0.74
C SER A 63 -2.97 -34.62 0.40
N GLU A 64 -3.74 -35.67 0.13
CA GLU A 64 -4.10 -36.69 1.13
C GLU A 64 -2.91 -37.56 1.53
N HIS A 65 -2.02 -37.91 0.58
CA HIS A 65 -0.84 -38.71 0.86
C HIS A 65 0.20 -37.95 1.70
N ASP A 66 0.29 -36.64 1.51
CA ASP A 66 1.19 -35.78 2.28
C ASP A 66 0.72 -35.61 3.74
N LEU A 67 -0.60 -35.58 3.96
CA LEU A 67 -1.21 -35.57 5.30
C LEU A 67 -1.00 -36.89 6.04
N ASP A 68 -1.22 -38.03 5.37
CA ASP A 68 -1.01 -39.34 5.97
C ASP A 68 0.46 -39.55 6.34
N TRP A 69 1.38 -39.12 5.47
CA TRP A 69 2.81 -39.12 5.78
C TRP A 69 3.13 -38.20 6.97
N LEU A 70 2.57 -36.99 7.01
CA LEU A 70 2.77 -36.04 8.11
C LEU A 70 2.30 -36.62 9.44
N VAL A 71 1.06 -37.10 9.50
CA VAL A 71 0.43 -37.63 10.71
C VAL A 71 1.12 -38.93 11.15
N GLY A 72 1.26 -39.90 10.25
CA GLY A 72 1.77 -41.22 10.57
C GLY A 72 3.29 -41.28 10.77
N THR A 73 4.05 -40.53 9.98
CA THR A 73 5.52 -40.63 9.93
C THR A 73 6.20 -39.51 10.70
N VAL A 74 5.80 -38.25 10.52
CA VAL A 74 6.49 -37.13 11.17
C VAL A 74 5.99 -36.97 12.60
N LEU A 75 4.69 -36.71 12.78
CA LEU A 75 4.10 -36.44 14.09
C LEU A 75 4.09 -37.69 14.97
N GLY A 76 3.77 -38.86 14.39
CA GLY A 76 3.76 -40.14 15.10
C GLY A 76 5.13 -40.61 15.62
N GLN A 77 6.25 -40.17 15.01
CA GLN A 77 7.60 -40.55 15.42
C GLN A 77 8.26 -39.56 16.39
N LEU A 78 7.64 -38.40 16.65
CA LEU A 78 8.19 -37.40 17.59
C LEU A 78 8.35 -37.97 19.01
N GLY A 79 7.42 -38.81 19.46
CA GLY A 79 7.55 -39.49 20.76
C GLY A 79 8.71 -40.50 20.85
N ARG A 80 9.29 -40.90 19.71
CA ARG A 80 10.48 -41.77 19.62
C ARG A 80 11.75 -41.01 19.27
N THR A 81 11.65 -39.71 19.01
CA THR A 81 12.78 -38.85 18.64
C THR A 81 13.58 -38.50 19.88
N ARG A 82 14.91 -38.38 19.75
CA ARG A 82 15.78 -37.99 20.86
C ARG A 82 15.40 -36.60 21.38
N SER A 83 15.41 -36.42 22.70
CA SER A 83 15.12 -35.13 23.35
C SER A 83 16.00 -34.01 22.81
N GLU A 84 17.29 -34.28 22.57
CA GLU A 84 18.24 -33.35 21.96
C GLU A 84 17.77 -32.81 20.61
N THR A 85 17.15 -33.65 19.78
CA THR A 85 16.62 -33.26 18.45
C THR A 85 15.27 -32.57 18.58
N ALA A 86 14.39 -33.06 19.45
CA ALA A 86 13.09 -32.45 19.71
C ALA A 86 13.23 -31.02 20.27
N ASN A 87 14.25 -30.77 21.09
CA ASN A 87 14.60 -29.45 21.62
C ASN A 87 15.05 -28.45 20.52
N LEU A 88 15.48 -28.92 19.35
CA LEU A 88 15.89 -28.04 18.26
C LEU A 88 14.70 -27.43 17.52
N VAL A 89 13.54 -28.07 17.58
CA VAL A 89 12.33 -27.62 16.89
C VAL A 89 11.81 -26.34 17.52
N ARG A 90 11.68 -25.29 16.70
CA ARG A 90 11.13 -23.99 17.13
C ARG A 90 9.93 -23.54 16.30
N VAL A 91 9.86 -23.97 15.03
CA VAL A 91 8.80 -23.60 14.09
C VAL A 91 8.03 -24.83 13.62
N LEU A 92 6.70 -24.76 13.75
CA LEU A 92 5.75 -25.65 13.09
C LEU A 92 5.13 -24.88 11.90
N ASP A 93 5.28 -25.39 10.68
CA ASP A 93 4.75 -24.75 9.46
C ASP A 93 3.95 -25.74 8.60
N THR A 94 2.62 -25.74 8.71
CA THR A 94 1.76 -26.68 7.98
C THR A 94 1.27 -26.14 6.63
N ARG A 95 1.71 -24.95 6.21
CA ARG A 95 1.17 -24.27 5.01
C ARG A 95 1.47 -24.97 3.70
N PHE A 96 2.49 -25.85 3.68
CA PHE A 96 2.82 -26.66 2.51
C PHE A 96 1.76 -27.73 2.23
N VAL A 97 1.00 -28.15 3.25
CA VAL A 97 -0.08 -29.12 3.11
C VAL A 97 -1.39 -28.36 2.89
N ARG A 98 -1.51 -27.69 1.75
CA ARG A 98 -2.71 -26.92 1.41
C ARG A 98 -3.67 -27.81 0.62
N GLY A 99 -4.86 -28.06 1.18
CA GLY A 99 -5.91 -28.83 0.52
C GLY A 99 -7.07 -29.15 1.47
N THR A 100 -8.26 -29.38 0.92
CA THR A 100 -9.44 -29.85 1.67
C THR A 100 -9.13 -31.18 2.33
N CYS A 101 -8.86 -31.16 3.63
CA CYS A 101 -8.81 -32.36 4.44
C CYS A 101 -10.23 -32.90 4.59
N SER A 102 -10.45 -34.20 4.44
CA SER A 102 -11.69 -34.79 4.96
C SER A 102 -11.79 -34.50 6.46
N LEU A 103 -12.98 -34.18 6.98
CA LEU A 103 -13.25 -33.95 8.41
C LEU A 103 -12.67 -35.05 9.33
N SER A 104 -12.62 -36.30 8.85
CA SER A 104 -12.01 -37.42 9.57
C SER A 104 -10.49 -37.27 9.73
N MET A 105 -9.82 -36.75 8.70
CA MET A 105 -8.37 -36.53 8.69
C MET A 105 -7.97 -35.32 9.53
N ALA A 106 -8.79 -34.28 9.52
CA ALA A 106 -8.61 -33.10 10.36
C ALA A 106 -8.57 -33.42 11.86
N ASN A 107 -9.52 -34.22 12.35
CA ASN A 107 -9.54 -34.65 13.75
C ASN A 107 -8.28 -35.45 14.12
N LYS A 108 -7.81 -36.32 13.21
CA LYS A 108 -6.54 -37.04 13.41
C LYS A 108 -5.35 -36.08 13.47
N LEU A 109 -5.35 -35.02 12.65
CA LEU A 109 -4.30 -34.01 12.64
C LEU A 109 -4.28 -33.18 13.93
N ASN A 110 -5.42 -32.66 14.41
CA ASN A 110 -5.51 -31.93 15.68
C ASN A 110 -5.04 -32.79 16.86
N VAL A 111 -5.48 -34.06 16.95
CA VAL A 111 -5.03 -35.00 17.99
C VAL A 111 -3.53 -35.28 17.89
N SER A 112 -3.01 -35.47 16.67
CA SER A 112 -1.59 -35.73 16.44
C SER A 112 -0.71 -34.53 16.77
N LEU A 113 -1.16 -33.32 16.43
CA LEU A 113 -0.49 -32.06 16.80
C LEU A 113 -0.49 -31.85 18.31
N LYS A 114 -1.64 -32.07 18.97
CA LYS A 114 -1.74 -32.01 20.43
C LYS A 114 -0.77 -32.97 21.12
N ASN A 115 -0.64 -34.18 20.60
CA ASN A 115 0.33 -35.15 21.12
C ASN A 115 1.78 -34.75 20.78
N ALA A 116 2.03 -34.25 19.57
CA ALA A 116 3.36 -33.83 19.12
C ALA A 116 3.92 -32.66 19.94
N ILE A 117 3.12 -31.64 20.20
CA ILE A 117 3.54 -30.41 20.90
C ILE A 117 4.04 -30.68 22.31
N ARG A 118 3.52 -31.72 22.98
CA ARG A 118 4.02 -32.18 24.28
C ARG A 118 5.50 -32.58 24.26
N TYR A 119 6.02 -32.97 23.11
CA TYR A 119 7.42 -33.34 22.92
C TYR A 119 8.29 -32.19 22.40
N LEU A 120 7.72 -30.99 22.16
CA LEU A 120 8.40 -29.85 21.54
C LEU A 120 8.49 -28.65 22.51
N PRO A 121 9.38 -28.70 23.52
CA PRO A 121 9.40 -27.71 24.61
C PRO A 121 9.90 -26.31 24.20
N ASN A 122 10.49 -26.16 23.02
CA ASN A 122 11.04 -24.90 22.51
C ASN A 122 10.24 -24.34 21.31
N LEU A 123 9.05 -24.88 21.06
CA LEU A 123 8.16 -24.41 20.00
C LEU A 123 7.66 -22.99 20.32
N ASN A 124 8.01 -22.03 19.47
CA ASN A 124 7.60 -20.63 19.64
C ASN A 124 6.89 -20.04 18.41
N CYS A 125 6.96 -20.68 17.25
CA CYS A 125 6.29 -20.22 16.04
C CYS A 125 5.38 -21.29 15.45
N VAL A 126 4.13 -20.93 15.18
CA VAL A 126 3.11 -21.81 14.61
C VAL A 126 2.47 -21.12 13.39
N LEU A 127 2.58 -21.77 12.23
CA LEU A 127 2.02 -21.29 10.97
C LEU A 127 1.06 -22.35 10.43
N ILE A 128 -0.23 -22.05 10.44
CA ILE A 128 -1.32 -22.97 10.06
C ILE A 128 -2.24 -22.38 8.97
N ASP A 129 -1.73 -21.42 8.19
CA ASP A 129 -2.53 -20.71 7.18
C ASP A 129 -3.23 -21.67 6.19
N GLY A 130 -4.50 -21.37 5.88
CA GLY A 130 -5.31 -22.06 4.87
C GLY A 130 -5.89 -23.41 5.29
N HIS A 131 -5.81 -23.78 6.57
CA HIS A 131 -6.40 -25.01 7.08
C HIS A 131 -7.82 -24.76 7.60
N GLU A 132 -8.81 -25.49 7.07
CA GLU A 132 -10.23 -25.30 7.44
C GLU A 132 -10.55 -25.84 8.85
N ASP A 133 -9.90 -26.92 9.25
CA ASP A 133 -10.31 -27.68 10.44
C ASP A 133 -9.30 -27.62 11.61
N LEU A 134 -8.18 -26.90 11.47
CA LEU A 134 -7.18 -26.78 12.53
C LEU A 134 -7.60 -25.77 13.58
N ASP A 135 -7.90 -26.24 14.79
CA ASP A 135 -8.19 -25.37 15.93
C ASP A 135 -6.96 -25.24 16.84
N PRO A 136 -6.24 -24.09 16.81
CA PRO A 136 -5.10 -23.87 17.68
C PRO A 136 -5.47 -23.92 19.16
N SER A 137 -6.73 -23.70 19.53
CA SER A 137 -7.16 -23.79 20.91
C SER A 137 -7.13 -25.22 21.47
N GLU A 138 -7.28 -26.24 20.62
CA GLU A 138 -7.25 -27.65 21.03
C GLU A 138 -5.83 -28.14 21.33
N PHE A 139 -4.85 -27.72 20.51
CA PHE A 139 -3.49 -28.24 20.56
C PHE A 139 -2.47 -27.28 21.19
N LEU A 140 -2.75 -25.97 21.31
CA LEU A 140 -1.89 -24.99 21.99
C LEU A 140 -2.36 -24.59 23.39
N SER A 141 -3.47 -25.14 23.90
CA SER A 141 -4.02 -24.77 25.22
C SER A 141 -2.98 -24.81 26.36
N GLU A 142 -2.08 -25.81 26.36
CA GLU A 142 -1.01 -25.99 27.35
C GLU A 142 0.28 -25.23 27.00
N ALA A 143 0.58 -25.06 25.70
CA ALA A 143 1.82 -24.46 25.20
C ALA A 143 1.73 -22.95 24.91
N GLY A 144 0.53 -22.36 25.01
CA GLY A 144 0.22 -21.01 24.54
C GLY A 144 1.14 -19.89 25.06
N ARG A 145 1.67 -20.02 26.29
CA ARG A 145 2.60 -19.03 26.87
C ARG A 145 3.96 -18.96 26.17
N GLN A 146 4.38 -20.04 25.51
CA GLN A 146 5.67 -20.15 24.83
C GLN A 146 5.59 -19.66 23.38
N VAL A 147 4.37 -19.62 22.81
CA VAL A 147 4.13 -19.20 21.44
C VAL A 147 4.30 -17.68 21.32
N GLN A 148 5.26 -17.29 20.48
CA GLN A 148 5.59 -15.92 20.15
C GLN A 148 5.04 -15.51 18.77
N LEU A 149 4.76 -16.47 17.89
CA LEU A 149 4.20 -16.22 16.57
C LEU A 149 3.09 -17.22 16.27
N LEU A 150 1.92 -16.69 15.93
CA LEU A 150 0.78 -17.46 15.44
C LEU A 150 0.28 -16.85 14.13
N SER A 151 0.32 -17.63 13.06
CA SER A 151 -0.30 -17.31 11.77
C SER A 151 -1.35 -18.33 11.44
N MET A 152 -2.57 -17.87 11.20
CA MET A 152 -3.71 -18.70 10.83
C MET A 152 -4.58 -17.98 9.78
N ALA A 153 -3.91 -17.33 8.82
CA ALA A 153 -4.61 -16.66 7.72
C ALA A 153 -5.44 -17.66 6.92
N ASP A 154 -6.60 -17.26 6.39
CA ASP A 154 -7.50 -18.12 5.62
C ASP A 154 -8.08 -19.33 6.40
N CYS A 155 -8.10 -19.27 7.74
CA CYS A 155 -8.80 -20.27 8.56
C CYS A 155 -10.24 -19.82 8.88
N PRO A 156 -11.25 -20.69 8.86
CA PRO A 156 -12.63 -20.33 9.17
C PRO A 156 -12.91 -20.22 10.68
N LEU A 157 -12.03 -20.77 11.52
CA LEU A 157 -12.23 -20.88 12.97
C LEU A 157 -11.90 -19.57 13.70
N SER A 158 -12.88 -19.10 14.49
CA SER A 158 -12.72 -17.95 15.38
C SER A 158 -12.09 -18.35 16.72
N LEU A 159 -11.15 -17.53 17.21
CA LEU A 159 -10.50 -17.77 18.49
C LEU A 159 -11.36 -17.30 19.67
N SER A 160 -11.42 -18.11 20.72
CA SER A 160 -12.07 -17.73 21.98
C SER A 160 -11.21 -16.74 22.78
N THR A 161 -11.85 -15.86 23.55
CA THR A 161 -11.16 -14.92 24.45
C THR A 161 -10.24 -15.64 25.44
N LYS A 162 -10.68 -16.78 25.99
CA LYS A 162 -9.89 -17.58 26.94
C LYS A 162 -8.58 -18.06 26.33
N PHE A 163 -8.62 -18.50 25.07
CA PHE A 163 -7.43 -18.96 24.37
C PHE A 163 -6.49 -17.80 24.05
N ILE A 164 -7.00 -16.68 23.53
CA ILE A 164 -6.17 -15.49 23.28
C ILE A 164 -5.50 -15.01 24.58
N SER A 165 -6.21 -15.03 25.70
CA SER A 165 -5.63 -14.68 27.01
C SER A 165 -4.55 -15.67 27.48
N SER A 166 -4.43 -16.87 26.93
CA SER A 166 -3.32 -17.79 27.26
C SER A 166 -2.03 -17.45 26.51
N LEU A 167 -2.13 -16.74 25.38
CA LEU A 167 -1.04 -16.38 24.46
C LEU A 167 -0.27 -15.11 24.91
N GLN A 168 0.16 -15.07 26.17
CA GLN A 168 0.76 -13.86 26.75
C GLN A 168 2.11 -13.44 26.14
N GLY A 169 2.87 -14.40 25.59
CA GLY A 169 4.17 -14.15 24.96
C GLY A 169 4.10 -13.80 23.47
N LEU A 170 2.89 -13.63 22.91
CA LEU A 170 2.67 -13.50 21.48
C LEU A 170 3.12 -12.13 20.96
N VAL A 171 4.02 -12.14 19.97
CA VAL A 171 4.60 -10.96 19.31
C VAL A 171 3.95 -10.70 17.95
N TYR A 172 3.62 -11.77 17.23
CA TYR A 172 2.99 -11.72 15.90
C TYR A 172 1.70 -12.53 15.90
N LEU A 173 0.62 -11.90 15.42
CA LEU A 173 -0.68 -12.51 15.25
C LEU A 173 -1.24 -12.19 13.86
N ASP A 174 -1.50 -13.23 13.08
CA ASP A 174 -2.18 -13.11 11.80
C ASP A 174 -3.51 -13.84 11.81
N LEU A 175 -4.57 -13.05 11.68
CA LEU A 175 -5.95 -13.50 11.64
C LEU A 175 -6.66 -13.03 10.36
N SER A 176 -5.90 -12.87 9.27
CA SER A 176 -6.36 -12.39 7.98
C SER A 176 -7.36 -13.36 7.34
N ARG A 177 -8.43 -12.83 6.76
CA ARG A 177 -9.53 -13.54 6.06
C ARG A 177 -10.21 -14.62 6.90
N ILE A 178 -10.15 -14.48 8.22
CA ILE A 178 -10.93 -15.29 9.15
C ILE A 178 -12.31 -14.64 9.34
N SER A 179 -13.36 -15.46 9.40
CA SER A 179 -14.71 -14.98 9.73
C SER A 179 -14.85 -14.71 11.23
N GLY A 180 -15.57 -13.64 11.60
CA GLY A 180 -15.95 -13.35 12.99
C GLY A 180 -15.35 -12.08 13.59
N SER A 181 -15.80 -11.73 14.78
CA SER A 181 -15.48 -10.45 15.43
C SER A 181 -14.07 -10.42 16.02
N ILE A 182 -13.44 -9.23 16.01
CA ILE A 182 -12.18 -8.98 16.73
C ILE A 182 -12.35 -8.73 18.24
N ARG A 183 -13.59 -8.73 18.75
CA ARG A 183 -13.89 -8.54 20.19
C ARG A 183 -13.03 -9.37 21.15
N PRO A 184 -12.66 -10.63 20.86
CA PRO A 184 -11.78 -11.41 21.72
C PRO A 184 -10.38 -10.80 21.94
N LEU A 185 -9.92 -9.89 21.07
CA LEU A 185 -8.63 -9.18 21.20
C LEU A 185 -8.73 -7.92 22.07
N LEU A 186 -9.94 -7.40 22.29
CA LEU A 186 -10.18 -6.12 22.93
C LEU A 186 -10.10 -6.08 24.47
N PRO A 187 -10.18 -7.19 25.25
CA PRO A 187 -10.08 -7.08 26.70
C PRO A 187 -8.75 -6.45 27.13
N SER A 188 -8.81 -5.56 28.12
CA SER A 188 -7.63 -4.83 28.61
C SER A 188 -6.54 -5.78 29.10
N GLY A 189 -5.29 -5.51 28.70
CA GLY A 189 -4.13 -6.31 29.12
C GLY A 189 -3.96 -7.63 28.35
N THR A 190 -4.78 -7.91 27.33
CA THR A 190 -4.58 -9.08 26.47
C THR A 190 -3.41 -8.85 25.52
N LEU A 191 -2.60 -9.89 25.29
CA LEU A 191 -1.42 -9.89 24.41
C LEU A 191 -0.44 -8.71 24.68
N PRO A 192 0.20 -8.64 25.85
CA PRO A 192 1.09 -7.55 26.23
C PRO A 192 2.29 -7.40 25.29
N GLU A 193 2.81 -8.52 24.80
CA GLU A 193 3.97 -8.58 23.91
C GLU A 193 3.63 -8.41 22.43
N LEU A 194 2.37 -8.16 22.07
CA LEU A 194 1.99 -8.03 20.67
C LEU A 194 2.62 -6.80 20.04
N ARG A 195 3.19 -6.99 18.86
CA ARG A 195 3.91 -5.97 18.09
C ARG A 195 3.42 -5.89 16.65
N ILE A 196 2.93 -7.00 16.10
CA ILE A 196 2.46 -7.12 14.72
C ILE A 196 1.09 -7.78 14.72
N LEU A 197 0.11 -7.10 14.13
CA LEU A 197 -1.26 -7.58 14.03
C LEU A 197 -1.74 -7.49 12.58
N LYS A 198 -2.17 -8.63 12.01
CA LYS A 198 -2.72 -8.72 10.66
C LYS A 198 -4.20 -9.10 10.72
N LEU A 199 -5.05 -8.24 10.17
CA LEU A 199 -6.51 -8.33 10.18
C LEU A 199 -7.09 -8.05 8.79
N GLN A 200 -6.42 -8.48 7.73
CA GLN A 200 -6.95 -8.29 6.38
C GLN A 200 -8.31 -9.00 6.24
N GLY A 201 -9.31 -8.38 5.59
CA GLY A 201 -10.57 -9.05 5.27
C GLY A 201 -11.44 -9.46 6.48
N LYS A 202 -11.21 -8.88 7.67
CA LYS A 202 -11.89 -9.24 8.94
C LYS A 202 -13.19 -8.47 9.19
N GLU A 203 -13.62 -7.69 8.21
CA GLU A 203 -14.79 -6.80 8.31
C GLU A 203 -14.72 -5.78 9.45
N VAL A 204 -13.51 -5.33 9.80
CA VAL A 204 -13.27 -4.30 10.82
C VAL A 204 -13.89 -2.97 10.37
N ASP A 205 -14.63 -2.32 11.26
CA ASP A 205 -15.23 -0.99 11.08
C ASP A 205 -14.51 0.07 11.95
N ASP A 206 -14.92 1.33 11.82
CA ASP A 206 -14.27 2.45 12.51
C ASP A 206 -14.36 2.34 14.05
N ALA A 207 -15.49 1.84 14.57
CA ALA A 207 -15.67 1.61 16.00
C ALA A 207 -14.76 0.49 16.52
N ALA A 208 -14.56 -0.56 15.74
CA ALA A 208 -13.62 -1.62 16.06
C ALA A 208 -12.16 -1.12 16.06
N VAL A 209 -11.79 -0.24 15.12
CA VAL A 209 -10.48 0.43 15.12
C VAL A 209 -10.31 1.34 16.33
N GLU A 210 -11.33 2.10 16.73
CA GLU A 210 -11.26 2.92 17.94
C GLU A 210 -10.94 2.07 19.17
N ASN A 211 -11.62 0.93 19.32
CA ASN A 211 -11.38 0.02 20.43
C ASN A 211 -9.98 -0.63 20.36
N LEU A 212 -9.51 -0.99 19.17
CA LEU A 212 -8.14 -1.47 18.97
C LEU A 212 -7.11 -0.41 19.36
N ALA A 213 -7.33 0.84 18.95
CA ALA A 213 -6.46 1.96 19.26
C ALA A 213 -6.41 2.23 20.77
N ASN A 214 -7.54 2.11 21.47
CA ASN A 214 -7.61 2.19 22.93
C ASN A 214 -6.91 1.03 23.64
N CYS A 215 -7.04 -0.18 23.09
CA CYS A 215 -6.46 -1.37 23.71
C CYS A 215 -4.95 -1.41 23.52
N PHE A 216 -4.46 -1.24 22.29
CA PHE A 216 -3.05 -1.42 21.95
C PHE A 216 -2.22 -0.14 22.02
N GLY A 217 -2.79 1.04 21.78
CA GLY A 217 -2.07 2.32 21.75
C GLY A 217 -0.81 2.24 20.88
N THR A 218 0.32 2.67 21.43
CA THR A 218 1.63 2.70 20.75
C THR A 218 2.40 1.37 20.81
N ARG A 219 1.77 0.27 21.25
CA ARG A 219 2.46 -1.02 21.39
C ARG A 219 2.77 -1.69 20.06
N LEU A 220 1.87 -1.56 19.09
CA LEU A 220 2.05 -2.14 17.76
C LEU A 220 3.00 -1.28 16.93
N TRP A 221 3.91 -1.94 16.19
CA TRP A 221 4.70 -1.26 15.14
C TRP A 221 4.22 -1.60 13.74
N SER A 222 3.44 -2.67 13.57
CA SER A 222 2.83 -3.06 12.30
C SER A 222 1.36 -3.42 12.48
N LEU A 223 0.50 -2.82 11.66
CA LEU A 223 -0.93 -3.09 11.61
C LEU A 223 -1.39 -3.21 10.16
N ASP A 224 -2.06 -4.32 9.85
CA ASP A 224 -2.64 -4.57 8.54
C ASP A 224 -4.15 -4.66 8.63
N LEU A 225 -4.83 -3.74 7.94
CA LEU A 225 -6.27 -3.60 7.89
C LEU A 225 -6.76 -3.63 6.44
N GLU A 226 -6.03 -4.28 5.54
CA GLU A 226 -6.43 -4.41 4.14
C GLU A 226 -7.82 -5.06 3.98
N ASP A 227 -8.59 -4.65 2.97
CA ASP A 227 -9.92 -5.18 2.63
C ASP A 227 -10.94 -5.18 3.79
N ASN A 228 -11.06 -4.06 4.51
CA ASN A 228 -12.02 -3.89 5.61
C ASN A 228 -13.11 -2.85 5.27
N LYS A 229 -13.85 -2.37 6.28
CA LYS A 229 -14.96 -1.43 6.12
C LYS A 229 -14.61 -0.05 6.71
N LEU A 230 -13.34 0.35 6.62
CA LEU A 230 -12.84 1.58 7.25
C LEU A 230 -13.15 2.83 6.42
N THR A 231 -13.39 3.93 7.13
CA THR A 231 -13.52 5.29 6.60
C THR A 231 -12.47 6.22 7.22
N ASP A 232 -12.52 7.51 6.89
CA ASP A 232 -11.62 8.53 7.43
C ASP A 232 -11.69 8.62 8.98
N ALA A 233 -12.82 8.25 9.59
CA ALA A 233 -12.97 8.24 11.04
C ALA A 233 -11.98 7.28 11.75
N ALA A 234 -11.71 6.11 11.16
CA ALA A 234 -10.70 5.18 11.68
C ALA A 234 -9.30 5.79 11.70
N LEU A 235 -8.96 6.60 10.69
CA LEU A 235 -7.62 7.18 10.55
C LEU A 235 -7.33 8.20 11.65
N TYR A 236 -8.34 8.96 12.07
CA TYR A 236 -8.23 9.86 13.21
C TYR A 236 -7.81 9.12 14.48
N HIS A 237 -8.44 7.99 14.79
CA HIS A 237 -8.09 7.18 15.97
C HIS A 237 -6.67 6.58 15.88
N LEU A 238 -6.27 6.10 14.69
CA LEU A 238 -4.93 5.57 14.46
C LEU A 238 -3.85 6.65 14.61
N GLY A 239 -4.06 7.81 14.00
CA GLY A 239 -3.12 8.93 14.06
C GLY A 239 -2.95 9.49 15.47
N THR A 240 -4.02 9.57 16.25
CA THR A 240 -4.00 10.17 17.60
C THR A 240 -3.55 9.23 18.72
N ARG A 241 -3.83 7.92 18.62
CA ARG A 241 -3.61 6.97 19.73
C ARG A 241 -2.54 5.90 19.44
N CYS A 242 -2.27 5.58 18.17
CA CYS A 242 -1.34 4.50 17.81
C CYS A 242 0.05 4.99 17.36
N MET A 243 0.19 6.29 17.09
CA MET A 243 1.48 6.91 16.72
C MET A 243 2.26 7.33 17.97
N CYS A 244 3.59 7.32 17.86
CA CYS A 244 4.41 7.88 18.93
C CYS A 244 4.21 9.41 19.01
N PRO A 245 4.05 9.98 20.22
CA PRO A 245 3.87 11.42 20.38
C PRO A 245 5.14 12.24 20.06
N ALA A 246 6.33 11.62 20.00
CA ALA A 246 7.55 12.32 19.62
C ALA A 246 7.46 12.87 18.19
N ASP A 247 8.02 14.04 17.93
CA ASP A 247 8.08 14.61 16.59
C ASP A 247 9.45 14.34 15.95
N LEU A 248 9.48 13.65 14.80
CA LEU A 248 10.72 13.39 14.07
C LEU A 248 11.02 14.44 13.01
N ARG A 249 10.17 15.46 12.90
CA ARG A 249 10.33 16.59 11.98
C ARG A 249 11.28 17.60 12.62
N SER A 250 12.26 18.08 11.85
CA SER A 250 13.31 18.97 12.37
C SER A 250 13.78 19.96 11.32
N ASP A 251 14.04 21.18 11.76
CA ASP A 251 14.58 22.27 10.93
C ASP A 251 16.08 22.11 10.64
N ALA A 252 16.75 21.11 11.22
CA ALA A 252 18.18 20.85 11.03
C ALA A 252 18.58 20.60 9.57
N ARG A 253 17.60 20.30 8.70
CA ARG A 253 17.79 20.00 7.27
C ARG A 253 17.17 21.05 6.36
N TYR A 254 16.96 22.25 6.87
CA TYR A 254 16.33 23.35 6.13
C TYR A 254 16.89 23.51 4.71
N ASP A 255 18.21 23.52 4.55
CA ASP A 255 18.86 23.72 3.24
C ASP A 255 18.46 22.66 2.21
N VAL A 256 18.22 21.42 2.65
CA VAL A 256 17.90 20.27 1.78
C VAL A 256 16.39 20.06 1.64
N GLU A 257 15.66 20.10 2.74
CA GLU A 257 14.27 19.63 2.84
C GLU A 257 13.25 20.78 2.95
N GLY A 258 13.71 21.98 3.32
CA GLY A 258 12.86 23.08 3.77
C GLY A 258 12.50 22.94 5.25
N LYS A 259 11.61 23.79 5.75
CA LYS A 259 11.05 23.70 7.11
C LYS A 259 9.54 23.81 7.13
N LEU A 260 8.94 23.30 8.19
CA LEU A 260 7.51 23.43 8.45
C LEU A 260 7.24 24.59 9.39
N GLU A 261 6.38 25.50 8.96
CA GLU A 261 5.80 26.51 9.82
C GLU A 261 4.36 26.10 10.16
N PHE A 262 4.11 25.98 11.45
CA PHE A 262 2.77 25.72 11.99
C PHE A 262 2.15 27.07 12.35
N GLY A 263 0.99 27.38 11.78
CA GLY A 263 0.24 28.56 12.17
C GLY A 263 -0.39 28.40 13.56
N SER A 264 -1.17 29.40 13.96
CA SER A 264 -1.91 29.34 15.23
C SER A 264 -2.85 28.14 15.23
N THR A 265 -2.73 27.31 16.26
CA THR A 265 -3.70 26.25 16.55
C THR A 265 -5.06 26.88 16.80
N SER A 266 -6.00 26.63 15.88
CA SER A 266 -7.41 26.92 16.12
C SER A 266 -8.02 25.72 16.84
N PRO A 267 -8.87 25.91 17.86
CA PRO A 267 -9.65 24.80 18.42
C PRO A 267 -10.66 24.22 17.42
N ILE A 268 -10.92 24.92 16.31
CA ILE A 268 -11.94 24.57 15.32
C ILE A 268 -11.33 23.82 14.11
N PHE A 269 -10.08 24.12 13.74
CA PHE A 269 -9.46 23.59 12.54
C PHE A 269 -8.08 23.00 12.84
N GLU A 270 -7.66 22.09 11.96
CA GLU A 270 -6.29 21.62 11.95
C GLU A 270 -5.31 22.79 11.85
N THR A 271 -4.15 22.61 12.47
CA THR A 271 -3.09 23.62 12.45
C THR A 271 -2.67 23.88 11.01
N SER A 272 -2.65 25.15 10.58
CA SER A 272 -2.16 25.46 9.24
C SER A 272 -0.71 25.06 9.10
N ILE A 273 -0.40 24.33 8.03
CA ILE A 273 0.94 23.84 7.77
C ILE A 273 1.42 24.51 6.50
N ARG A 274 2.52 25.27 6.62
CA ARG A 274 3.19 25.90 5.50
C ARG A 274 4.57 25.32 5.33
N ILE A 275 4.93 24.97 4.09
CA ILE A 275 6.31 24.63 3.73
C ILE A 275 7.04 25.94 3.42
N ILE A 276 8.12 26.19 4.14
CA ILE A 276 9.07 27.25 3.81
C ILE A 276 10.23 26.59 3.09
N GLU A 277 10.34 26.88 1.80
CA GLU A 277 11.40 26.36 0.95
C GLU A 277 12.73 27.10 1.18
N SER A 278 13.84 26.36 1.14
CA SER A 278 15.17 26.91 0.91
C SER A 278 15.39 27.20 -0.58
N ASP A 279 16.58 27.69 -0.92
CA ASP A 279 16.98 27.90 -2.31
C ASP A 279 16.97 26.60 -3.16
N TRP A 280 17.00 25.43 -2.50
CA TRP A 280 17.13 24.12 -3.17
C TRP A 280 15.97 23.17 -2.91
N SER A 281 15.26 23.30 -1.78
CA SER A 281 14.28 22.29 -1.34
C SER A 281 13.07 22.20 -2.27
N GLY A 282 12.60 23.32 -2.82
CA GLY A 282 11.46 23.33 -3.73
C GLY A 282 11.75 22.75 -5.11
N SER A 283 13.02 22.67 -5.51
CA SER A 283 13.45 22.06 -6.77
C SER A 283 14.06 20.66 -6.60
N PHE A 284 14.17 20.17 -5.36
CA PHE A 284 14.76 18.88 -5.00
C PHE A 284 16.17 18.65 -5.57
N SER A 285 16.96 19.72 -5.71
CA SER A 285 18.22 19.70 -6.46
C SER A 285 19.47 19.88 -5.60
N HIS A 286 19.33 19.95 -4.27
CA HIS A 286 20.45 20.17 -3.35
C HIS A 286 21.57 19.12 -3.54
N PRO A 287 22.87 19.48 -3.53
CA PRO A 287 23.98 18.54 -3.73
C PRO A 287 24.02 17.39 -2.70
N ASN A 288 23.66 17.70 -1.45
CA ASN A 288 23.68 16.74 -0.33
C ASN A 288 22.37 15.94 -0.18
N ARG A 289 21.41 16.02 -1.12
CA ARG A 289 20.09 15.39 -0.96
C ARG A 289 20.12 13.86 -0.82
N HIS A 290 21.17 13.22 -1.33
CA HIS A 290 21.37 11.78 -1.24
C HIS A 290 22.21 11.34 -0.03
N LEU A 291 22.68 12.27 0.81
CA LEU A 291 23.46 11.91 2.00
C LEU A 291 22.54 11.34 3.09
N ALA A 292 22.97 10.23 3.67
CA ALA A 292 22.30 9.63 4.82
C ALA A 292 22.50 10.49 6.07
N ASP A 293 21.61 10.31 7.04
CA ASP A 293 21.67 11.09 8.27
C ASP A 293 22.86 10.60 9.10
N ALA A 294 23.54 11.52 9.80
CA ALA A 294 24.63 11.13 10.67
C ALA A 294 24.08 10.22 11.79
N PRO A 295 24.70 9.05 12.05
CA PRO A 295 24.28 8.20 13.15
C PRO A 295 24.42 8.96 14.47
N SER A 296 23.39 8.89 15.30
CA SER A 296 23.46 9.51 16.63
C SER A 296 24.24 8.61 17.57
N TYR A 297 25.49 8.95 17.85
CA TYR A 297 26.27 8.29 18.90
C TYR A 297 25.87 8.88 20.25
N ASP A 298 25.14 8.11 21.07
CA ASP A 298 24.94 8.45 22.49
C ASP A 298 25.97 7.69 23.33
N VAL A 299 26.78 8.41 24.09
CA VAL A 299 27.89 7.85 24.88
C VAL A 299 27.36 7.04 26.09
N HIS A 300 26.06 7.13 26.37
CA HIS A 300 25.37 6.48 27.49
C HIS A 300 24.36 5.41 27.04
N ASP A 301 24.77 4.52 26.15
CA ASP A 301 23.99 3.37 25.64
C ASP A 301 23.69 2.28 26.70
N SER A 302 23.70 2.63 27.99
CA SER A 302 23.44 1.75 29.13
C SER A 302 22.06 1.93 29.79
N LEU A 303 21.22 2.86 29.29
CA LEU A 303 19.85 3.05 29.77
C LEU A 303 18.84 2.63 28.69
N PRO A 304 17.70 2.00 29.05
CA PRO A 304 16.66 1.62 28.10
C PRO A 304 16.22 2.83 27.25
N GLN A 305 16.33 2.68 25.93
CA GLN A 305 16.12 3.69 24.88
C GLN A 305 14.64 4.13 24.74
N GLU A 306 13.97 4.50 25.82
CA GLU A 306 12.55 4.89 25.81
C GLU A 306 12.35 6.40 25.61
N HIS A 307 13.39 7.24 25.74
CA HIS A 307 13.21 8.70 25.81
C HIS A 307 13.74 9.53 24.63
N LEU A 308 14.39 8.94 23.62
CA LEU A 308 14.80 9.68 22.41
C LEU A 308 14.59 8.83 21.15
N LEU A 309 13.33 8.71 20.70
CA LEU A 309 13.05 8.22 19.36
C LEU A 309 13.60 9.25 18.35
N LYS A 310 14.76 8.94 17.76
CA LYS A 310 15.44 9.77 16.77
C LYS A 310 15.04 9.34 15.36
N ARG A 311 15.09 10.27 14.41
CA ARG A 311 14.97 10.01 12.98
C ARG A 311 16.03 8.99 12.55
N LEU A 312 15.64 8.00 11.74
CA LEU A 312 16.54 6.93 11.31
C LEU A 312 17.57 7.46 10.31
N ASP A 313 18.68 6.75 10.10
CA ASP A 313 19.72 7.19 9.16
C ASP A 313 19.30 7.06 7.69
N GLY A 314 18.34 6.18 7.42
CA GLY A 314 17.83 5.85 6.09
C GLY A 314 18.63 4.76 5.37
N ARG A 315 19.62 4.13 6.01
CA ARG A 315 20.46 3.07 5.43
C ARG A 315 20.17 1.69 6.01
N ASP A 316 19.79 1.63 7.28
CA ASP A 316 19.42 0.37 7.94
C ASP A 316 18.31 -0.34 7.18
N ARG A 317 18.22 -1.66 7.19
CA ARG A 317 17.10 -2.36 6.50
C ARG A 317 15.79 -2.12 7.26
N ILE A 318 14.70 -1.92 6.52
CA ILE A 318 13.36 -1.84 7.10
C ILE A 318 13.05 -3.15 7.83
N LYS A 319 12.45 -3.05 9.00
CA LYS A 319 11.97 -4.20 9.75
C LYS A 319 10.89 -4.93 8.94
N CYS A 320 11.17 -6.15 8.51
CA CYS A 320 10.17 -6.94 7.81
C CYS A 320 9.09 -7.44 8.78
N ASP A 321 7.83 -7.25 8.42
CA ASP A 321 6.65 -7.66 9.18
C ASP A 321 6.04 -8.99 8.68
N SER A 322 6.62 -9.63 7.66
CA SER A 322 6.15 -10.94 7.17
C SER A 322 6.38 -12.05 8.20
N ALA A 323 5.45 -13.00 8.30
CA ALA A 323 5.56 -14.15 9.21
C ALA A 323 6.91 -14.89 9.08
N ASN A 324 7.40 -15.10 7.85
CA ASN A 324 8.69 -15.76 7.60
C ASN A 324 9.89 -14.97 8.14
N ALA A 325 9.88 -13.64 8.01
CA ALA A 325 10.97 -12.80 8.52
C ALA A 325 10.96 -12.74 10.05
N VAL A 326 9.77 -12.62 10.66
CA VAL A 326 9.62 -12.61 12.11
C VAL A 326 10.03 -13.97 12.71
N CYS A 327 9.66 -15.09 12.08
CA CYS A 327 10.16 -16.42 12.47
C CYS A 327 11.70 -16.47 12.50
N ARG A 328 12.38 -15.97 11.47
CA ARG A 328 13.86 -15.92 11.42
C ARG A 328 14.44 -14.98 12.49
N GLY A 329 13.80 -13.84 12.73
CA GLY A 329 14.20 -12.89 13.77
C GLY A 329 14.09 -13.47 15.18
N LEU A 330 12.98 -14.11 15.51
CA LEU A 330 12.77 -14.79 16.80
C LEU A 330 13.74 -15.96 17.01
N GLN A 331 14.18 -16.62 15.94
CA GLN A 331 15.22 -17.65 15.99
C GLN A 331 16.64 -17.09 16.16
N GLY A 332 16.84 -15.77 16.02
CA GLY A 332 18.17 -15.15 15.99
C GLY A 332 18.96 -15.43 14.70
N ALA A 333 18.27 -15.91 13.65
CA ALA A 333 18.87 -16.21 12.35
C ALA A 333 18.97 -14.96 11.46
N ASP A 334 18.16 -13.94 11.72
CA ASP A 334 18.23 -12.65 11.03
C ASP A 334 19.07 -11.64 11.84
N PRO A 335 20.26 -11.25 11.36
CA PRO A 335 21.11 -10.29 12.07
C PRO A 335 20.49 -8.87 12.12
N TYR A 336 19.53 -8.56 11.25
CA TYR A 336 18.90 -7.25 11.17
C TYR A 336 17.62 -7.13 12.00
N LEU A 337 17.06 -8.26 12.46
CA LEU A 337 15.87 -8.30 13.31
C LEU A 337 16.13 -9.17 14.54
N PRO A 338 17.08 -8.78 15.42
CA PRO A 338 17.39 -9.57 16.61
C PRO A 338 16.17 -9.66 17.54
N PRO A 339 16.08 -10.69 18.39
CA PRO A 339 14.97 -10.87 19.34
C PRO A 339 14.68 -9.64 20.23
N SER A 340 15.70 -8.84 20.54
CA SER A 340 15.56 -7.57 21.28
C SER A 340 14.71 -6.53 20.54
N SER A 341 14.62 -6.60 19.21
CA SER A 341 13.83 -5.67 18.38
C SER A 341 12.34 -5.70 18.68
N PHE A 342 11.86 -6.78 19.30
CA PHE A 342 10.45 -7.00 19.65
C PHE A 342 10.10 -6.54 21.07
N GLN A 343 11.09 -6.15 21.89
CA GLN A 343 10.87 -5.82 23.29
C GLN A 343 10.40 -4.37 23.52
N GLY A 344 10.65 -3.44 22.58
CA GLY A 344 10.29 -2.03 22.72
C GLY A 344 8.90 -1.64 22.17
N PHE A 345 8.33 -0.56 22.71
CA PHE A 345 7.13 0.12 22.21
C PHE A 345 7.54 1.36 21.40
N ARG A 346 7.14 1.46 20.12
CA ARG A 346 7.58 2.55 19.24
C ARG A 346 6.45 3.22 18.44
N GLY A 347 5.20 2.82 18.66
CA GLY A 347 4.07 3.21 17.82
C GLY A 347 4.14 2.60 16.42
N LEU A 348 3.10 2.84 15.64
CA LEU A 348 2.98 2.31 14.28
C LEU A 348 4.07 2.88 13.37
N THR A 349 4.73 1.96 12.66
CA THR A 349 5.70 2.27 11.60
C THR A 349 5.31 1.62 10.28
N HIS A 350 4.50 0.56 10.30
CA HIS A 350 3.99 -0.15 9.14
C HIS A 350 2.46 -0.14 9.20
N LEU A 351 1.83 0.38 8.15
CA LEU A 351 0.38 0.49 8.08
C LEU A 351 -0.11 0.16 6.67
N ASN A 352 -1.01 -0.82 6.58
CA ASN A 352 -1.68 -1.20 5.34
C ASN A 352 -3.18 -0.97 5.46
N LEU A 353 -3.73 -0.15 4.56
CA LEU A 353 -5.11 0.31 4.54
C LEU A 353 -5.78 0.08 3.17
N SER A 354 -5.14 -0.69 2.29
CA SER A 354 -5.63 -0.98 0.94
C SER A 354 -7.03 -1.64 0.96
N GLY A 355 -7.86 -1.43 -0.07
CA GLY A 355 -9.19 -2.06 -0.16
C GLY A 355 -10.26 -1.51 0.81
N ASN A 356 -10.05 -0.35 1.43
CA ASN A 356 -11.02 0.33 2.31
C ASN A 356 -11.73 1.52 1.64
N GLN A 357 -12.66 2.18 2.35
CA GLN A 357 -13.40 3.36 1.88
C GLN A 357 -12.79 4.66 2.39
N ILE A 358 -11.46 4.76 2.29
CA ILE A 358 -10.68 5.90 2.75
C ILE A 358 -10.64 6.97 1.66
N SER A 359 -10.82 8.24 2.04
CA SER A 359 -10.67 9.36 1.13
C SER A 359 -9.21 9.83 1.04
N SER A 360 -8.88 10.51 -0.05
CA SER A 360 -7.57 11.13 -0.22
C SER A 360 -7.28 12.17 0.86
N LEU A 361 -8.31 12.87 1.34
CA LEU A 361 -8.19 13.86 2.42
C LEU A 361 -7.88 13.17 3.75
N GLY A 362 -8.57 12.07 4.07
CA GLY A 362 -8.29 11.28 5.27
C GLY A 362 -6.87 10.71 5.28
N ALA A 363 -6.38 10.24 4.13
CA ALA A 363 -4.99 9.79 4.00
C ALA A 363 -3.97 10.94 4.17
N VAL A 364 -4.25 12.13 3.63
CA VAL A 364 -3.42 13.34 3.86
C VAL A 364 -3.37 13.65 5.35
N GLN A 365 -4.53 13.69 6.03
CA GLN A 365 -4.62 13.93 7.46
C GLN A 365 -3.81 12.90 8.24
N LEU A 366 -3.94 11.61 7.95
CA LEU A 366 -3.16 10.58 8.61
C LEU A 366 -1.64 10.84 8.48
N LEU A 367 -1.16 11.07 7.27
CA LEU A 367 0.27 11.29 7.00
C LEU A 367 0.81 12.55 7.69
N THR A 368 0.02 13.61 7.82
CA THR A 368 0.41 14.81 8.58
C THR A 368 0.46 14.54 10.09
N HIS A 369 -0.42 13.68 10.61
CA HIS A 369 -0.48 13.29 12.02
C HIS A 369 0.57 12.24 12.44
N CYS A 370 1.15 11.49 11.49
CA CYS A 370 2.16 10.46 11.76
C CYS A 370 3.53 11.00 12.20
N ARG A 371 3.79 12.31 12.11
CA ARG A 371 5.03 12.99 12.59
C ARG A 371 6.34 12.31 12.12
N GLY A 372 6.33 11.72 10.92
CA GLY A 372 7.48 11.08 10.31
C GLY A 372 7.83 9.67 10.81
N HIS A 373 6.99 9.02 11.63
CA HIS A 373 7.27 7.68 12.19
C HIS A 373 7.06 6.51 11.21
N LEU A 374 6.17 6.68 10.22
CA LEU A 374 5.88 5.62 9.25
C LEU A 374 7.11 5.32 8.38
N GLN A 375 7.41 4.03 8.25
CA GLN A 375 8.41 3.44 7.36
C GLN A 375 7.76 2.75 6.15
N SER A 376 6.59 2.15 6.35
CA SER A 376 5.80 1.50 5.30
C SER A 376 4.36 1.99 5.33
N PHE A 377 3.86 2.44 4.19
CA PHE A 377 2.48 2.90 4.02
C PHE A 377 1.85 2.37 2.74
N SER A 378 0.67 1.76 2.86
CA SER A 378 -0.08 1.21 1.73
C SER A 378 -1.53 1.68 1.75
N CYS A 379 -1.98 2.29 0.66
CA CYS A 379 -3.38 2.64 0.41
C CYS A 379 -3.61 2.75 -1.11
N ASP A 380 -4.29 1.78 -1.70
CA ASP A 380 -4.31 1.52 -3.14
C ASP A 380 -5.34 2.32 -3.95
N SER A 381 -6.52 2.59 -3.38
CA SER A 381 -7.62 3.24 -4.11
C SER A 381 -8.41 4.19 -3.21
N MET A 382 -7.88 5.40 -3.02
CA MET A 382 -8.53 6.46 -2.24
C MET A 382 -9.58 7.20 -3.05
N LEU A 383 -10.75 7.48 -2.47
CA LEU A 383 -11.72 8.38 -3.08
C LEU A 383 -11.20 9.83 -3.02
N LEU A 384 -11.07 10.52 -4.15
CA LEU A 384 -10.63 11.91 -4.17
C LEU A 384 -11.62 12.83 -3.44
N ILE A 385 -12.89 12.45 -3.43
CA ILE A 385 -13.97 13.23 -2.86
C ILE A 385 -14.74 12.33 -1.87
N PRO A 386 -14.83 12.71 -0.58
CA PRO A 386 -15.58 11.95 0.41
C PRO A 386 -17.09 12.01 0.13
N SER A 387 -17.88 11.07 0.64
CA SER A 387 -19.34 11.09 0.43
C SER A 387 -20.05 12.10 1.34
N SER A 388 -20.80 13.06 0.77
CA SER A 388 -21.61 14.06 1.50
C SER A 388 -22.92 14.34 0.77
N LYS A 389 -23.93 14.83 1.52
CA LYS A 389 -25.24 15.23 0.96
C LYS A 389 -25.13 16.41 -0.01
N ALA A 390 -24.23 17.36 0.24
CA ALA A 390 -24.01 18.51 -0.63
C ALA A 390 -23.45 18.09 -2.01
N ILE A 391 -22.63 17.04 -2.01
CA ILE A 391 -22.01 16.48 -3.22
C ILE A 391 -23.08 15.84 -4.11
N ALA A 392 -24.06 15.15 -3.54
CA ALA A 392 -25.12 14.51 -4.30
C ALA A 392 -25.93 15.48 -5.20
N ALA A 393 -25.93 16.77 -4.90
CA ALA A 393 -26.62 17.79 -5.69
C ALA A 393 -25.76 18.41 -6.82
N ALA A 394 -24.43 18.39 -6.68
CA ALA A 394 -23.49 19.12 -7.55
C ALA A 394 -22.45 18.21 -8.23
N TRP A 395 -22.55 16.90 -8.03
CA TRP A 395 -21.67 15.88 -8.60
C TRP A 395 -22.45 15.00 -9.57
N PRO A 396 -21.83 14.46 -10.64
CA PRO A 396 -22.53 13.52 -11.50
C PRO A 396 -23.02 12.31 -10.70
N LYS A 397 -24.26 11.89 -10.96
CA LYS A 397 -24.84 10.72 -10.28
C LYS A 397 -23.96 9.51 -10.55
N MET A 398 -23.70 8.72 -9.51
CA MET A 398 -22.95 7.46 -9.58
C MET A 398 -21.47 7.57 -10.02
N ALA A 399 -20.98 8.77 -10.33
CA ALA A 399 -19.58 8.99 -10.65
C ALA A 399 -18.70 8.94 -9.40
N LYS A 400 -17.63 8.15 -9.43
CA LYS A 400 -16.59 8.14 -8.41
C LYS A 400 -15.24 8.39 -9.05
N LEU A 401 -14.39 9.10 -8.32
CA LEU A 401 -13.05 9.42 -8.76
C LEU A 401 -12.05 8.98 -7.71
N HIS A 402 -11.14 8.10 -8.11
CA HIS A 402 -10.14 7.50 -7.25
C HIS A 402 -8.76 8.07 -7.59
N GLY A 403 -7.98 8.35 -6.54
CA GLY A 403 -6.63 8.82 -6.67
C GLY A 403 -6.11 9.53 -5.43
N PHE A 404 -4.84 9.88 -5.52
CA PHE A 404 -4.09 10.62 -4.52
C PHE A 404 -3.14 11.58 -5.24
N CYS A 405 -3.35 12.88 -5.04
CA CYS A 405 -2.61 13.97 -5.71
C CYS A 405 -1.84 14.85 -4.71
N ALA A 406 -1.49 14.32 -3.54
CA ALA A 406 -0.84 15.05 -2.46
C ALA A 406 0.64 14.62 -2.29
N ALA A 407 1.42 14.72 -3.36
CA ALA A 407 2.85 14.31 -3.40
C ALA A 407 3.69 14.92 -2.28
N TRP A 408 3.40 16.18 -1.90
CA TRP A 408 4.06 16.91 -0.82
C TRP A 408 4.04 16.17 0.53
N THR A 409 3.04 15.32 0.80
CA THR A 409 2.96 14.51 2.04
C THR A 409 4.07 13.45 2.13
N LEU A 410 4.63 13.04 0.99
CA LEU A 410 5.72 12.08 0.92
C LEU A 410 7.09 12.73 1.12
N ARG A 411 7.20 14.06 1.16
CA ARG A 411 8.46 14.75 1.41
C ARG A 411 9.03 14.37 2.79
N PRO A 412 10.36 14.27 2.96
CA PRO A 412 10.99 13.92 4.23
C PRO A 412 10.56 14.79 5.42
N LEU A 413 10.18 16.05 5.17
CA LEU A 413 9.69 16.97 6.19
C LEU A 413 8.35 16.56 6.84
N PHE A 414 7.54 15.73 6.16
CA PHE A 414 6.36 15.07 6.73
C PHE A 414 6.64 13.60 7.07
N SER A 415 7.33 12.93 6.16
CA SER A 415 7.50 11.49 6.10
C SER A 415 8.97 11.09 6.27
N SER A 416 9.60 11.53 7.38
CA SER A 416 11.04 11.41 7.66
C SER A 416 11.60 9.99 7.53
N ASN A 417 10.85 8.98 7.96
CA ASN A 417 11.30 7.59 7.93
C ASN A 417 10.66 6.75 6.82
N LEU A 418 9.83 7.35 5.95
CA LEU A 418 9.06 6.60 4.95
C LEU A 418 9.98 6.06 3.86
N ARG A 419 9.86 4.75 3.60
CA ARG A 419 10.77 4.03 2.69
C ARG A 419 10.07 3.06 1.75
N VAL A 420 8.96 2.45 2.17
CA VAL A 420 8.12 1.59 1.33
C VAL A 420 6.75 2.21 1.19
N VAL A 421 6.32 2.41 -0.05
CA VAL A 421 5.06 3.08 -0.36
C VAL A 421 4.30 2.27 -1.41
N ARG A 422 3.01 2.02 -1.18
CA ARG A 422 2.08 1.48 -2.17
C ARG A 422 0.88 2.40 -2.28
N LEU A 423 0.74 3.08 -3.42
CA LEU A 423 -0.28 4.10 -3.64
C LEU A 423 -0.84 4.03 -5.06
N HIS A 424 -2.01 4.64 -5.25
CA HIS A 424 -2.62 4.85 -6.56
C HIS A 424 -1.66 5.54 -7.55
N HIS A 425 -1.63 5.09 -8.81
CA HIS A 425 -0.72 5.59 -9.85
C HIS A 425 -0.80 7.10 -10.12
N SER A 426 -1.92 7.74 -9.76
CA SER A 426 -2.13 9.19 -9.86
C SER A 426 -1.08 10.00 -9.09
N ILE A 427 -0.40 9.44 -8.10
CA ILE A 427 0.63 10.15 -7.33
C ILE A 427 1.82 10.58 -8.22
N VAL A 428 2.11 9.77 -9.26
CA VAL A 428 3.14 10.05 -10.28
C VAL A 428 2.49 10.64 -11.53
N THR A 429 1.38 10.07 -11.98
CA THR A 429 0.81 10.37 -13.30
C THR A 429 -0.16 11.56 -13.28
N ARG A 430 -0.69 11.92 -12.10
CA ARG A 430 -1.80 12.87 -11.88
C ARG A 430 -3.08 12.52 -12.62
N ILE A 431 -3.19 11.29 -13.13
CA ILE A 431 -4.38 10.78 -13.80
C ILE A 431 -5.18 10.00 -12.75
N PRO A 432 -6.39 10.44 -12.39
CA PRO A 432 -7.27 9.68 -11.51
C PRO A 432 -7.98 8.55 -12.26
N THR A 433 -8.51 7.59 -11.51
CA THR A 433 -9.35 6.50 -12.04
C THR A 433 -10.82 6.86 -11.85
N MET A 434 -11.63 6.79 -12.90
CA MET A 434 -13.05 7.15 -12.86
C MET A 434 -13.94 5.92 -12.98
N GLU A 435 -14.95 5.84 -12.11
CA GLU A 435 -16.05 4.88 -12.19
C GLU A 435 -17.33 5.65 -12.50
N ILE A 436 -18.01 5.34 -13.61
CA ILE A 436 -19.28 5.96 -14.01
C ILE A 436 -20.03 5.00 -14.93
N ASP A 437 -21.25 4.60 -14.58
CA ASP A 437 -21.95 3.49 -15.25
C ASP A 437 -22.31 3.81 -16.71
N GLU A 438 -22.45 5.09 -17.05
CA GLU A 438 -22.86 5.56 -18.38
C GLU A 438 -21.77 5.50 -19.45
N LEU A 439 -20.49 5.31 -19.09
CA LEU A 439 -19.37 5.26 -20.05
C LEU A 439 -18.73 3.87 -20.10
N SER A 440 -18.27 3.46 -21.27
CA SER A 440 -17.41 2.28 -21.44
C SER A 440 -16.07 2.46 -20.71
N THR A 441 -15.41 1.35 -20.33
CA THR A 441 -14.12 1.41 -19.63
C THR A 441 -13.07 2.21 -20.40
N LEU A 442 -12.99 2.03 -21.73
CA LEU A 442 -12.07 2.80 -22.59
C LEU A 442 -12.42 4.29 -22.62
N ALA A 443 -13.71 4.64 -22.71
CA ALA A 443 -14.14 6.03 -22.69
C ALA A 443 -13.80 6.72 -21.36
N ARG A 444 -13.94 6.01 -20.22
CA ARG A 444 -13.54 6.53 -18.90
C ARG A 444 -12.06 6.87 -18.86
N LEU A 445 -11.21 5.97 -19.35
CA LEU A 445 -9.75 6.19 -19.42
C LEU A 445 -9.40 7.40 -20.30
N TYR A 446 -10.02 7.51 -21.47
CA TYR A 446 -9.82 8.64 -22.38
C TYR A 446 -10.22 9.98 -21.74
N VAL A 447 -11.37 10.02 -21.06
CA VAL A 447 -11.86 11.22 -20.35
C VAL A 447 -10.90 11.61 -19.22
N CYS A 448 -10.39 10.65 -18.45
CA CYS A 448 -9.41 10.91 -17.39
C CYS A 448 -8.13 11.55 -17.93
N GLU A 449 -7.59 11.05 -19.04
CA GLU A 449 -6.34 11.54 -19.63
C GLU A 449 -6.48 12.88 -20.36
N ASN A 450 -7.59 13.11 -21.05
CA ASN A 450 -7.73 14.28 -21.93
C ASN A 450 -8.53 15.44 -21.33
N LEU A 451 -9.55 15.14 -20.50
CA LEU A 451 -10.44 16.17 -19.94
C LEU A 451 -10.13 16.48 -18.48
N ILE A 452 -9.85 15.46 -17.67
CA ILE A 452 -9.63 15.63 -16.22
C ILE A 452 -8.17 15.99 -15.91
N LEU A 453 -7.20 15.33 -16.54
CA LEU A 453 -5.77 15.57 -16.28
C LEU A 453 -5.35 17.05 -16.38
N PRO A 454 -5.75 17.84 -17.39
CA PRO A 454 -5.39 19.27 -17.44
C PRO A 454 -5.88 20.04 -16.21
N ARG A 455 -7.10 19.74 -15.74
CA ARG A 455 -7.68 20.36 -14.55
C ARG A 455 -6.98 19.89 -13.27
N VAL A 456 -6.56 18.63 -13.20
CA VAL A 456 -5.73 18.12 -12.09
C VAL A 456 -4.38 18.82 -12.06
N LYS A 457 -3.74 19.06 -13.22
CA LYS A 457 -2.48 19.83 -13.28
C LYS A 457 -2.64 21.27 -12.78
N ASP A 458 -3.80 21.89 -13.05
CA ASP A 458 -4.11 23.23 -12.55
C ASP A 458 -4.42 23.25 -11.04
N ALA A 459 -5.04 22.21 -10.51
CA ALA A 459 -5.45 22.10 -9.09
C ALA A 459 -4.35 21.55 -8.17
N PHE A 460 -3.53 20.64 -8.70
CA PHE A 460 -2.46 19.91 -8.02
C PHE A 460 -1.23 19.88 -8.95
N PRO A 461 -0.44 20.98 -8.99
CA PRO A 461 0.63 21.14 -9.96
C PRO A 461 1.77 20.13 -9.80
N GLU A 462 2.08 19.74 -8.57
CA GLU A 462 3.22 18.89 -8.24
C GLU A 462 2.89 17.39 -8.37
N ALA A 463 3.71 16.67 -9.14
CA ALA A 463 3.71 15.21 -9.20
C ALA A 463 4.87 14.64 -8.39
N PHE A 464 4.72 13.42 -7.86
CA PHE A 464 5.82 12.78 -7.16
C PHE A 464 6.97 12.45 -8.12
N ILE A 465 8.19 12.84 -7.73
CA ILE A 465 9.43 12.48 -8.40
C ILE A 465 10.37 11.77 -7.42
N PRO A 466 11.29 10.90 -7.88
CA PRO A 466 12.15 10.13 -6.99
C PRO A 466 13.00 10.98 -6.02
N ASP A 467 13.51 12.12 -6.47
CA ASP A 467 14.33 13.02 -5.66
C ASP A 467 13.51 13.86 -4.66
N MET A 468 12.16 13.84 -4.73
CA MET A 468 11.28 14.47 -3.74
C MET A 468 11.43 13.84 -2.36
N ASN A 469 11.66 12.51 -2.32
CA ASN A 469 12.06 11.80 -1.12
C ASN A 469 13.08 10.71 -1.48
N PRO A 470 14.39 11.03 -1.43
CA PRO A 470 15.46 10.08 -1.74
C PRO A 470 15.58 8.89 -0.76
N ARG A 471 14.77 8.86 0.30
CA ARG A 471 14.74 7.78 1.29
C ARG A 471 13.79 6.67 0.86
N ILE A 472 12.86 6.92 -0.06
CA ILE A 472 11.96 5.90 -0.58
C ILE A 472 12.77 4.91 -1.41
N GLU A 473 12.77 3.65 -0.97
CA GLU A 473 13.48 2.54 -1.62
C GLU A 473 12.57 1.70 -2.49
N SER A 474 11.29 1.59 -2.11
CA SER A 474 10.29 0.79 -2.80
C SER A 474 9.01 1.58 -3.04
N LEU A 475 8.61 1.71 -4.30
CA LEU A 475 7.34 2.31 -4.70
C LEU A 475 6.52 1.30 -5.50
N THR A 476 5.29 1.05 -5.07
CA THR A 476 4.29 0.30 -5.82
C THR A 476 3.20 1.25 -6.30
N LEU A 477 2.96 1.30 -7.61
CA LEU A 477 1.84 2.03 -8.19
C LEU A 477 0.70 1.06 -8.50
N THR A 478 -0.47 1.35 -7.96
CA THR A 478 -1.69 0.54 -8.10
C THR A 478 -2.67 1.15 -9.10
N CYS A 479 -3.64 0.33 -9.51
CA CYS A 479 -4.76 0.72 -10.39
C CYS A 479 -4.30 1.28 -11.75
N ILE A 480 -3.18 0.80 -12.30
CA ILE A 480 -2.67 1.34 -13.57
C ILE A 480 -3.53 0.83 -14.73
N PRO A 481 -4.11 1.71 -15.56
CA PRO A 481 -4.83 1.31 -16.76
C PRO A 481 -3.94 0.55 -17.76
N ARG A 482 -4.51 -0.44 -18.46
CA ARG A 482 -3.82 -1.13 -19.57
C ARG A 482 -3.79 -0.33 -20.86
N ARG A 483 -4.72 0.59 -21.04
CA ARG A 483 -4.87 1.38 -22.27
C ARG A 483 -4.69 2.85 -21.98
N SER A 484 -4.05 3.57 -22.90
CA SER A 484 -3.78 5.01 -22.77
C SER A 484 -3.85 5.73 -24.11
N SER A 485 -4.27 7.01 -24.07
CA SER A 485 -4.19 7.94 -25.21
C SER A 485 -2.79 8.56 -25.38
N GLY A 486 -1.88 8.35 -24.43
CA GLY A 486 -0.50 8.85 -24.47
C GLY A 486 0.00 9.36 -23.12
N PRO A 487 -0.69 10.33 -22.48
CA PRO A 487 -0.24 10.96 -21.23
C PRO A 487 0.19 9.98 -20.12
N LEU A 488 -0.54 8.88 -19.91
CA LEU A 488 -0.16 7.88 -18.92
C LEU A 488 1.20 7.24 -19.24
N ILE A 489 1.40 6.83 -20.49
CA ILE A 489 2.65 6.22 -20.98
C ILE A 489 3.81 7.21 -20.81
N ASP A 490 3.61 8.45 -21.25
CA ASP A 490 4.64 9.50 -21.18
C ASP A 490 5.05 9.78 -19.73
N CYS A 491 4.10 9.86 -18.80
CA CYS A 491 4.38 10.03 -17.39
C CYS A 491 5.17 8.86 -16.79
N LEU A 492 4.82 7.61 -17.12
CA LEU A 492 5.52 6.43 -16.60
C LEU A 492 6.93 6.30 -17.18
N ILE A 493 7.12 6.55 -18.48
CA ILE A 493 8.44 6.58 -19.13
C ILE A 493 9.30 7.69 -18.52
N HIS A 494 8.74 8.90 -18.35
CA HIS A 494 9.45 10.00 -17.73
C HIS A 494 9.89 9.66 -16.30
N PHE A 495 9.03 9.01 -15.51
CA PHE A 495 9.39 8.56 -14.17
C PHE A 495 10.56 7.55 -14.19
N LEU A 496 10.58 6.59 -15.12
CA LEU A 496 11.71 5.67 -15.30
C LEU A 496 13.02 6.39 -15.66
N GLN A 497 12.95 7.46 -16.46
CA GLN A 497 14.11 8.30 -16.77
C GLN A 497 14.62 9.02 -15.52
N LEU A 498 13.71 9.56 -14.69
CA LEU A 498 14.07 10.18 -13.41
C LEU A 498 14.71 9.18 -12.44
N LEU A 499 14.28 7.92 -12.43
CA LEU A 499 14.92 6.86 -11.65
C LEU A 499 16.37 6.59 -12.10
N ALA A 500 16.60 6.52 -13.41
CA ALA A 500 17.95 6.39 -13.95
C ALA A 500 18.83 7.59 -13.63
N ALA A 501 18.27 8.82 -13.66
CA ALA A 501 18.98 10.04 -13.29
C ALA A 501 19.34 10.09 -11.80
N GLN A 502 18.42 9.67 -10.91
CA GLN A 502 18.71 9.55 -9.48
C GLN A 502 19.80 8.51 -9.22
N GLU A 503 19.77 7.37 -9.90
CA GLU A 503 20.79 6.33 -9.77
C GLU A 503 22.18 6.83 -10.18
N ARG A 504 22.27 7.60 -11.27
CA ARG A 504 23.51 8.29 -11.69
C ARG A 504 24.02 9.24 -10.61
N ALA A 505 23.14 10.11 -10.09
CA ALA A 505 23.52 11.11 -9.09
C ALA A 505 24.06 10.46 -7.81
N ILE A 506 23.40 9.39 -7.33
CA ILE A 506 23.84 8.62 -6.16
C ILE A 506 25.19 7.94 -6.43
N PHE A 507 25.37 7.35 -7.62
CA PHE A 507 26.62 6.70 -8.01
C PHE A 507 27.80 7.69 -8.00
N ASP A 508 27.60 8.90 -8.54
CA ASP A 508 28.67 9.91 -8.64
C ASP A 508 29.12 10.46 -7.28
N ILE A 509 28.24 10.49 -6.28
CA ILE A 509 28.56 10.93 -4.92
C ILE A 509 29.13 9.78 -4.07
N SER A 510 28.83 8.53 -4.43
CA SER A 510 29.23 7.36 -3.67
C SER A 510 30.76 7.20 -3.62
N SER A 511 31.32 7.13 -2.42
CA SER A 511 32.75 6.94 -2.18
C SER A 511 32.98 5.98 -1.03
N ARG A 512 33.96 5.07 -1.16
CA ARG A 512 34.32 4.10 -0.10
C ARG A 512 34.74 4.75 1.22
N ARG A 513 35.23 5.99 1.17
CA ARG A 513 35.65 6.78 2.35
C ARG A 513 34.77 8.00 2.60
N GLY A 514 33.70 8.15 1.82
CA GLY A 514 32.77 9.27 1.93
C GLY A 514 31.69 9.05 2.99
N PRO A 515 30.87 10.08 3.27
CA PRO A 515 29.67 9.94 4.09
C PRO A 515 28.74 8.86 3.52
N GLY A 516 27.92 8.27 4.39
CA GLY A 516 26.90 7.31 3.97
C GLY A 516 25.93 7.93 2.98
N VAL A 517 25.59 7.20 1.92
CA VAL A 517 24.66 7.65 0.87
C VAL A 517 23.39 6.79 0.94
N LEU A 518 22.23 7.43 0.74
CA LEU A 518 20.93 6.78 0.64
C LEU A 518 20.88 5.90 -0.62
N ALA A 519 20.13 4.81 -0.52
CA ALA A 519 19.95 3.92 -1.67
C ALA A 519 19.11 4.56 -2.78
N GLY A 520 18.20 5.50 -2.46
CA GLY A 520 17.20 5.96 -3.42
C GLY A 520 16.21 4.85 -3.82
N LEU A 521 15.38 5.12 -4.82
CA LEU A 521 14.38 4.16 -5.26
C LEU A 521 15.07 3.05 -6.06
N ARG A 522 14.97 1.81 -5.55
CA ARG A 522 15.62 0.60 -6.09
C ARG A 522 14.64 -0.51 -6.42
N HIS A 523 13.41 -0.40 -5.94
CA HIS A 523 12.32 -1.30 -6.28
C HIS A 523 11.11 -0.50 -6.76
N PHE A 524 10.67 -0.77 -7.98
CA PHE A 524 9.51 -0.12 -8.59
C PHE A 524 8.57 -1.20 -9.09
N ARG A 525 7.34 -1.21 -8.58
CA ARG A 525 6.33 -2.22 -8.91
C ARG A 525 5.12 -1.55 -9.56
N LEU A 526 4.69 -2.08 -10.69
CA LEU A 526 3.52 -1.63 -11.43
C LEU A 526 2.43 -2.69 -11.36
N GLU A 527 1.28 -2.34 -10.79
CA GLU A 527 0.11 -3.21 -10.73
C GLU A 527 -0.96 -2.70 -11.67
N PHE A 528 -1.18 -3.47 -12.74
CA PHE A 528 -2.11 -3.13 -13.79
C PHE A 528 -3.50 -3.71 -13.53
N GLU A 529 -4.52 -2.94 -13.91
CA GLU A 529 -5.89 -3.42 -14.05
C GLU A 529 -6.02 -4.40 -15.24
N PRO A 530 -7.14 -5.14 -15.36
CA PRO A 530 -7.43 -5.96 -16.53
C PRO A 530 -7.49 -5.13 -17.82
N ASP A 531 -7.18 -5.76 -18.97
CA ASP A 531 -7.31 -5.09 -20.27
C ASP A 531 -8.80 -5.02 -20.68
N PRO A 532 -9.37 -3.83 -20.95
CA PRO A 532 -10.75 -3.70 -21.40
C PRO A 532 -11.07 -4.51 -22.65
N HIS A 533 -10.12 -4.64 -23.60
CA HIS A 533 -10.34 -5.41 -24.82
C HIS A 533 -10.44 -6.92 -24.60
N GLU A 534 -9.88 -7.44 -23.49
CA GLU A 534 -9.99 -8.87 -23.12
C GLU A 534 -11.31 -9.15 -22.38
N GLN A 535 -11.91 -8.15 -21.73
CA GLN A 535 -13.21 -8.29 -21.04
C GLN A 535 -14.37 -8.44 -22.03
N ASP A 536 -14.30 -7.78 -23.19
CA ASP A 536 -15.33 -7.90 -24.23
C ASP A 536 -15.37 -9.30 -24.87
N SER A 537 -14.27 -10.07 -24.81
CA SER A 537 -14.20 -11.43 -25.34
C SER A 537 -14.99 -12.46 -24.52
N TYR A 538 -15.27 -12.19 -23.24
CA TYR A 538 -16.03 -13.10 -22.37
C TYR A 538 -17.53 -12.79 -22.34
N LEU A 539 -17.95 -11.62 -22.82
CA LEU A 539 -19.37 -11.26 -22.96
C LEU A 539 -19.98 -11.75 -24.28
N THR A 540 -19.16 -12.19 -25.23
CA THR A 540 -19.60 -12.72 -26.54
C THR A 540 -19.97 -14.21 -26.54
N GLU A 541 -19.92 -14.92 -25.40
CA GLU A 541 -20.33 -16.34 -25.34
C GLU A 541 -21.81 -16.56 -24.97
N ASP A 542 -22.58 -15.52 -24.64
CA ASP A 542 -24.06 -15.60 -24.54
C ASP A 542 -24.72 -15.13 -25.85
N ILE A 543 -24.31 -15.72 -26.98
CA ILE A 543 -25.10 -15.66 -28.21
C ILE A 543 -26.30 -16.59 -28.00
N ASP A 544 -27.46 -15.98 -27.77
CA ASP A 544 -28.76 -16.59 -27.56
C ASP A 544 -29.04 -17.62 -28.67
N ALA A 545 -28.92 -18.91 -28.37
CA ALA A 545 -29.11 -20.01 -29.34
C ALA A 545 -30.51 -20.00 -29.99
N GLN A 546 -31.46 -19.28 -29.39
CA GLN A 546 -32.80 -19.03 -29.92
C GLN A 546 -32.82 -18.06 -31.12
N GLN A 547 -31.89 -17.10 -31.21
CA GLN A 547 -31.80 -16.18 -32.36
C GLN A 547 -31.15 -16.83 -33.59
N LEU A 548 -30.24 -17.79 -33.38
CA LEU A 548 -29.65 -18.60 -34.46
C LEU A 548 -30.64 -19.64 -35.02
N LEU A 549 -31.58 -20.15 -34.21
CA LEU A 549 -32.62 -21.08 -34.68
C LEU A 549 -33.76 -20.39 -35.45
N ASN A 550 -33.95 -19.07 -35.27
CA ASN A 550 -35.02 -18.31 -35.92
C ASN A 550 -34.58 -17.62 -37.23
N SER A 551 -33.29 -17.71 -37.61
CA SER A 551 -32.80 -17.30 -38.93
C SER A 551 -32.82 -18.48 -39.91
N GLY A 552 -33.99 -19.08 -40.06
CA GLY A 552 -34.27 -20.00 -41.17
C GLY A 552 -34.57 -19.21 -42.43
N GLU A 553 -33.66 -19.23 -43.39
CA GLU A 553 -33.90 -18.76 -44.75
C GLU A 553 -35.14 -19.43 -45.36
N ALA A 554 -36.08 -18.60 -45.84
CA ALA A 554 -36.95 -18.98 -46.94
C ALA A 554 -37.40 -17.73 -47.71
N GLY A 555 -36.99 -17.67 -48.98
CA GLY A 555 -37.90 -17.24 -50.05
C GLY A 555 -37.70 -15.82 -50.61
N PHE A 556 -37.06 -15.77 -51.77
CA PHE A 556 -37.33 -14.80 -52.83
C PHE A 556 -38.82 -14.50 -53.00
N SER A 557 -39.19 -13.22 -53.16
CA SER A 557 -40.39 -12.84 -53.95
C SER A 557 -40.19 -11.49 -54.63
N PHE A 558 -40.60 -11.48 -55.89
CA PHE A 558 -40.37 -10.50 -56.95
C PHE A 558 -41.76 -10.09 -57.41
N PHE A 559 -42.36 -9.01 -56.90
CA PHE A 559 -43.40 -8.16 -57.52
C PHE A 559 -43.88 -7.04 -56.57
N GLU A 560 -44.23 -5.92 -57.20
CA GLU A 560 -44.74 -4.62 -56.76
C GLU A 560 -45.81 -4.60 -55.64
N ASN A 561 -45.76 -3.58 -54.76
CA ASN A 561 -46.74 -2.48 -54.82
C ASN A 561 -46.47 -1.32 -53.83
N GLU A 562 -46.85 -0.15 -54.31
CA GLU A 562 -46.77 1.19 -53.71
C GLU A 562 -47.44 1.31 -52.33
N ALA A 563 -46.87 2.13 -51.45
CA ALA A 563 -47.44 3.42 -51.04
C ALA A 563 -46.99 3.90 -49.64
N LYS A 564 -46.88 5.23 -49.55
CA LYS A 564 -46.84 6.12 -48.37
C LYS A 564 -45.48 6.42 -47.73
N GLN A 565 -44.98 7.57 -48.18
CA GLN A 565 -44.09 8.48 -47.46
C GLN A 565 -44.57 8.74 -46.04
N GLU A 566 -43.64 8.75 -45.09
CA GLU A 566 -43.54 9.77 -44.04
C GLU A 566 -42.06 9.88 -43.61
N ARG A 567 -41.48 11.08 -43.74
CA ARG A 567 -40.12 11.41 -43.31
C ARG A 567 -40.09 11.53 -41.78
N PRO A 568 -39.17 10.86 -41.05
CA PRO A 568 -38.88 11.26 -39.69
C PRO A 568 -38.01 12.55 -39.67
N PRO A 569 -38.16 13.40 -38.64
CA PRO A 569 -37.45 14.66 -38.55
C PRO A 569 -35.96 14.45 -38.32
N ILE A 570 -35.14 15.32 -38.91
CA ILE A 570 -33.72 15.46 -38.61
C ILE A 570 -33.61 15.92 -37.14
N VAL A 571 -33.30 14.99 -36.25
CA VAL A 571 -32.88 15.29 -34.88
C VAL A 571 -31.36 15.49 -34.92
N LEU A 572 -30.91 16.72 -34.70
CA LEU A 572 -29.51 17.02 -34.40
C LEU A 572 -29.15 16.31 -33.07
N PRO A 573 -28.03 15.57 -33.00
CA PRO A 573 -27.73 14.82 -31.79
C PRO A 573 -27.13 15.75 -30.73
N SER A 574 -27.84 15.89 -29.61
CA SER A 574 -27.33 16.50 -28.38
C SER A 574 -26.31 15.55 -27.73
N ASN A 575 -25.06 15.55 -28.19
CA ASN A 575 -23.97 14.65 -27.76
C ASN A 575 -23.38 14.92 -26.35
N SER A 576 -24.18 15.41 -25.40
CA SER A 576 -23.72 15.72 -24.04
C SER A 576 -24.31 14.73 -23.04
N ILE A 577 -23.46 13.89 -22.45
CA ILE A 577 -23.87 12.89 -21.44
C ILE A 577 -24.17 13.54 -20.10
N TYR A 578 -23.43 14.60 -19.77
CA TYR A 578 -23.52 15.30 -18.50
C TYR A 578 -23.38 16.80 -18.70
N ASN A 579 -24.25 17.60 -18.08
CA ASN A 579 -24.16 19.05 -18.04
C ASN A 579 -24.46 19.56 -16.62
N LEU A 580 -23.50 20.25 -16.02
CA LEU A 580 -23.65 20.92 -14.72
C LEU A 580 -24.40 22.25 -14.78
N LEU A 581 -24.72 22.77 -15.96
CA LEU A 581 -25.51 24.00 -16.06
C LEU A 581 -26.96 23.74 -15.62
N PRO A 582 -27.56 24.62 -14.79
CA PRO A 582 -28.99 24.56 -14.50
C PRO A 582 -29.79 24.58 -15.82
N LYS A 583 -30.68 23.60 -16.02
CA LYS A 583 -31.54 23.48 -17.21
C LYS A 583 -32.49 24.69 -17.43
N ASP A 584 -32.59 25.60 -16.47
CA ASP A 584 -33.43 26.81 -16.54
C ASP A 584 -32.66 28.11 -16.86
N SER A 585 -31.39 28.03 -17.29
CA SER A 585 -30.60 29.22 -17.64
C SER A 585 -30.76 29.65 -19.10
N SER A 586 -32.00 29.84 -19.54
CA SER A 586 -32.33 30.75 -20.65
C SER A 586 -32.85 32.10 -20.13
N SER A 587 -32.66 32.40 -18.85
CA SER A 587 -32.81 33.75 -18.30
C SER A 587 -31.42 34.29 -17.94
N SER A 588 -31.15 35.50 -18.40
CA SER A 588 -30.00 36.33 -18.02
C SER A 588 -29.68 36.20 -16.53
N LEU A 589 -28.49 35.67 -16.21
CA LEU A 589 -27.91 35.69 -14.88
C LEU A 589 -27.98 37.13 -14.33
N ASN A 590 -28.79 37.35 -13.29
CA ASN A 590 -28.75 38.58 -12.53
C ASN A 590 -27.39 38.65 -11.82
N ASP A 591 -26.47 39.40 -12.43
CA ASP A 591 -25.08 39.65 -11.99
C ASP A 591 -24.99 40.56 -10.73
N LEU A 592 -26.12 40.77 -10.04
CA LEU A 592 -26.32 41.75 -8.96
C LEU A 592 -26.27 41.16 -7.54
N ASP A 593 -26.40 39.84 -7.35
CA ASP A 593 -26.42 39.19 -6.03
C ASP A 593 -25.17 38.34 -5.72
N GLN A 594 -24.12 38.40 -6.55
CA GLN A 594 -22.88 37.69 -6.25
C GLN A 594 -22.10 38.40 -5.14
N PRO A 595 -21.57 37.69 -4.12
CA PRO A 595 -20.71 38.32 -3.12
C PRO A 595 -19.50 38.94 -3.84
N GLU A 596 -19.33 40.27 -3.73
CA GLU A 596 -18.23 40.99 -4.37
C GLU A 596 -16.85 40.51 -3.87
N GLY A 597 -16.82 39.94 -2.67
CA GLY A 597 -15.62 39.45 -2.01
C GLY A 597 -15.01 38.17 -2.62
N SER A 598 -13.70 38.02 -2.41
CA SER A 598 -12.94 36.77 -2.60
C SER A 598 -13.14 35.76 -1.47
N HIS A 599 -14.01 36.07 -0.50
CA HIS A 599 -14.22 35.30 0.71
C HIS A 599 -15.71 35.12 1.00
N LEU A 600 -16.03 34.05 1.72
CA LEU A 600 -17.36 33.75 2.24
C LEU A 600 -17.26 33.57 3.76
N ASP A 601 -18.15 34.23 4.50
CA ASP A 601 -18.26 34.05 5.94
C ASP A 601 -19.25 32.91 6.22
N ILE A 602 -18.83 31.94 7.02
CA ILE A 602 -19.60 30.76 7.39
C ILE A 602 -19.67 30.64 8.90
N ASP A 603 -20.90 30.46 9.40
CA ASP A 603 -21.15 30.21 10.80
C ASP A 603 -21.01 28.72 11.11
N ILE A 604 -20.02 28.39 11.93
CA ILE A 604 -19.81 27.04 12.45
C ILE A 604 -20.34 26.97 13.88
N TRP A 605 -21.09 25.91 14.17
CA TRP A 605 -21.66 25.64 15.49
C TRP A 605 -20.66 24.83 16.33
N MET A 606 -20.23 25.37 17.46
CA MET A 606 -19.27 24.76 18.39
C MET A 606 -19.75 25.00 19.82
N ASP A 607 -19.85 23.96 20.66
CA ASP A 607 -20.15 24.09 22.11
C ASP A 607 -21.29 25.08 22.44
N GLU A 608 -22.42 24.96 21.72
CA GLU A 608 -23.61 25.82 21.85
C GLU A 608 -23.41 27.31 21.46
N LYS A 609 -22.30 27.66 20.81
CA LYS A 609 -22.01 29.00 20.26
C LYS A 609 -21.73 28.93 18.76
N SER A 610 -22.27 29.89 17.99
CA SER A 610 -21.91 30.07 16.59
C SER A 610 -20.68 30.96 16.47
N THR A 611 -19.67 30.51 15.73
CA THR A 611 -18.50 31.32 15.38
C THR A 611 -18.47 31.52 13.87
N SER A 612 -18.43 32.78 13.44
CA SER A 612 -18.34 33.12 12.01
C SER A 612 -16.89 33.08 11.55
N ILE A 613 -16.64 32.39 10.43
CA ILE A 613 -15.32 32.08 9.92
C ILE A 613 -15.24 32.47 8.45
N ARG A 614 -14.18 33.17 8.11
CA ARG A 614 -13.94 33.67 6.75
C ARG A 614 -13.13 32.64 5.95
N VAL A 615 -13.69 32.18 4.82
CA VAL A 615 -13.08 31.16 3.94
C VAL A 615 -12.87 31.73 2.54
N TRP A 616 -11.72 31.46 1.92
CA TRP A 616 -11.40 31.96 0.59
C TRP A 616 -12.11 31.15 -0.51
N ILE A 617 -12.76 31.85 -1.44
CA ILE A 617 -13.55 31.26 -2.54
C ILE A 617 -12.99 31.60 -3.93
N GLY A 618 -11.85 32.26 -4.01
CA GLY A 618 -11.21 32.61 -5.28
C GLY A 618 -11.67 33.94 -5.89
N PRO A 619 -10.90 34.47 -6.86
CA PRO A 619 -11.20 35.74 -7.53
C PRO A 619 -12.40 35.60 -8.48
N ARG A 620 -13.19 36.68 -8.63
CA ARG A 620 -14.39 36.72 -9.51
C ARG A 620 -14.05 36.46 -10.98
N ASN A 621 -12.96 37.06 -11.48
CA ASN A 621 -12.53 37.01 -12.88
C ASN A 621 -11.27 36.16 -13.08
N GLY A 622 -11.22 34.98 -12.45
CA GLY A 622 -10.10 34.05 -12.62
C GLY A 622 -10.06 33.43 -14.02
N LYS A 623 -8.89 33.47 -14.68
CA LYS A 623 -8.66 32.74 -15.96
C LYS A 623 -8.58 31.22 -15.77
N ASN A 624 -8.23 30.76 -14.55
CA ASN A 624 -8.10 29.35 -14.24
C ASN A 624 -9.50 28.69 -14.14
N PRO A 625 -9.81 27.67 -14.97
CA PRO A 625 -11.13 27.04 -14.99
C PRO A 625 -11.45 26.25 -13.72
N VAL A 626 -10.45 25.79 -12.97
CA VAL A 626 -10.61 25.15 -11.65
C VAL A 626 -11.04 26.18 -10.62
N LEU A 627 -10.37 27.33 -10.53
CA LEU A 627 -10.71 28.38 -9.56
C LEU A 627 -12.14 28.91 -9.77
N ARG A 628 -12.55 29.09 -11.02
CA ARG A 628 -13.92 29.47 -11.36
C ARG A 628 -14.93 28.40 -10.94
N HIS A 629 -14.62 27.13 -11.15
CA HIS A 629 -15.52 26.05 -10.76
C HIS A 629 -15.60 25.90 -9.23
N TYR A 630 -14.47 26.01 -8.54
CA TYR A 630 -14.39 26.05 -7.07
C TYR A 630 -15.28 27.16 -6.50
N ARG A 631 -15.18 28.39 -7.03
CA ARG A 631 -16.05 29.51 -6.63
C ARG A 631 -17.53 29.19 -6.83
N ASN A 632 -17.88 28.61 -7.98
CA ASN A 632 -19.26 28.22 -8.28
C ASN A 632 -19.79 27.16 -7.30
N LEU A 633 -18.98 26.13 -6.99
CA LEU A 633 -19.32 25.08 -6.03
C LEU A 633 -19.52 25.64 -4.61
N ALA A 634 -18.68 26.58 -4.19
CA ALA A 634 -18.78 27.22 -2.88
C ALA A 634 -20.01 28.15 -2.76
N VAL A 635 -20.29 28.96 -3.79
CA VAL A 635 -21.35 29.99 -3.75
C VAL A 635 -22.72 29.43 -4.10
N HIS A 636 -22.85 28.72 -5.23
CA HIS A 636 -24.15 28.30 -5.76
C HIS A 636 -24.58 26.93 -5.24
N HIS A 637 -23.64 25.99 -5.14
CA HIS A 637 -23.92 24.64 -4.66
C HIS A 637 -23.74 24.45 -3.15
N ARG A 638 -23.21 25.47 -2.45
CA ARG A 638 -22.98 25.49 -0.99
C ARG A 638 -22.20 24.26 -0.49
N VAL A 639 -21.18 23.84 -1.23
CA VAL A 639 -20.28 22.75 -0.82
C VAL A 639 -19.26 23.31 0.16
N HIS A 640 -19.54 23.20 1.46
CA HIS A 640 -18.74 23.79 2.54
C HIS A 640 -18.02 22.75 3.42
N ASP A 641 -17.98 21.49 2.99
CA ASP A 641 -17.36 20.39 3.74
C ASP A 641 -15.82 20.48 3.78
N HIS A 642 -15.21 19.95 4.86
CA HIS A 642 -13.76 19.93 5.11
C HIS A 642 -13.10 21.31 4.98
N ILE A 643 -13.51 22.25 5.83
CA ILE A 643 -12.85 23.55 5.94
C ILE A 643 -11.50 23.34 6.61
N GLY A 644 -10.44 23.80 5.96
CA GLY A 644 -9.09 23.68 6.48
C GLY A 644 -8.13 24.67 5.84
N PRO A 645 -6.92 24.77 6.38
CA PRO A 645 -5.88 25.63 5.84
C PRO A 645 -5.45 25.20 4.44
N ALA A 646 -5.11 26.17 3.58
CA ALA A 646 -4.62 25.90 2.24
C ALA A 646 -3.41 24.94 2.26
N SER A 647 -3.54 23.80 1.59
CA SER A 647 -2.46 22.83 1.44
C SER A 647 -1.34 23.37 0.55
N PRO A 648 -0.09 22.86 0.66
CA PRO A 648 1.02 23.29 -0.19
C PRO A 648 0.71 23.24 -1.70
N ALA A 649 -0.01 22.20 -2.15
CA ALA A 649 -0.43 22.08 -3.55
C ALA A 649 -1.44 23.17 -3.96
N GLN A 650 -2.39 23.52 -3.09
CA GLN A 650 -3.35 24.60 -3.32
C GLN A 650 -2.64 25.97 -3.38
N VAL A 651 -1.62 26.18 -2.53
CA VAL A 651 -0.82 27.42 -2.56
C VAL A 651 -0.08 27.56 -3.88
N GLN A 652 0.52 26.47 -4.38
CA GLN A 652 1.15 26.47 -5.71
C GLN A 652 0.14 26.71 -6.85
N ALA A 653 -1.10 26.27 -6.69
CA ALA A 653 -2.19 26.52 -7.63
C ALA A 653 -2.77 27.97 -7.57
N GLY A 654 -2.27 28.81 -6.65
CA GLY A 654 -2.61 30.22 -6.55
C GLY A 654 -3.52 30.60 -5.37
N VAL A 655 -3.74 29.70 -4.43
CA VAL A 655 -4.42 30.02 -3.16
C VAL A 655 -3.46 30.77 -2.23
N PRO A 656 -3.87 31.85 -1.54
CA PRO A 656 -3.00 32.50 -0.57
C PRO A 656 -2.69 31.58 0.63
N SER A 657 -1.44 31.58 1.11
CA SER A 657 -0.93 30.58 2.07
C SER A 657 -1.52 30.65 3.48
N THR A 658 -2.20 31.74 3.84
CA THR A 658 -2.77 31.95 5.17
C THR A 658 -4.29 31.75 5.20
N GLU A 659 -4.89 31.39 4.07
CA GLU A 659 -6.34 31.31 3.91
C GLU A 659 -6.88 29.92 4.19
N LEU A 660 -8.16 29.87 4.58
CA LEU A 660 -8.94 28.64 4.67
C LEU A 660 -9.62 28.35 3.34
N VAL A 661 -9.80 27.06 3.03
CA VAL A 661 -10.38 26.56 1.78
C VAL A 661 -11.38 25.43 2.09
N PHE A 662 -12.40 25.28 1.24
CA PHE A 662 -13.24 24.09 1.24
C PHE A 662 -12.55 22.96 0.47
N HIS A 663 -11.90 22.04 1.17
CA HIS A 663 -11.12 20.98 0.52
C HIS A 663 -11.98 20.08 -0.38
N THR A 664 -13.22 19.78 0.02
CA THR A 664 -14.16 19.00 -0.80
C THR A 664 -14.48 19.71 -2.12
N ALA A 665 -14.85 21.00 -2.06
CA ALA A 665 -15.19 21.76 -3.26
C ALA A 665 -13.98 21.95 -4.18
N TRP A 666 -12.77 22.06 -3.62
CA TRP A 666 -11.52 22.10 -4.38
C TRP A 666 -11.28 20.80 -5.15
N CYS A 667 -11.41 19.65 -4.49
CA CYS A 667 -11.31 18.35 -5.14
C CYS A 667 -12.40 18.16 -6.21
N MET A 668 -13.62 18.63 -5.97
CA MET A 668 -14.70 18.57 -6.97
C MET A 668 -14.42 19.45 -8.20
N ALA A 669 -13.70 20.55 -8.05
CA ALA A 669 -13.43 21.49 -9.13
C ALA A 669 -12.59 20.90 -10.29
N ILE A 670 -11.96 19.73 -10.10
CA ILE A 670 -11.25 19.02 -11.17
C ILE A 670 -12.19 18.37 -12.18
N MET A 671 -13.46 18.14 -11.83
CA MET A 671 -14.44 17.57 -12.75
C MET A 671 -14.84 18.61 -13.81
N PRO A 672 -14.88 18.26 -15.10
CA PRO A 672 -15.38 19.16 -16.13
C PRO A 672 -16.90 19.33 -16.04
N HIS A 673 -17.39 20.48 -16.53
CA HIS A 673 -18.83 20.79 -16.53
C HIS A 673 -19.64 19.93 -17.51
N GLU A 674 -18.99 19.53 -18.60
CA GLU A 674 -19.57 18.71 -19.66
C GLU A 674 -18.64 17.53 -19.94
N ILE A 675 -19.22 16.33 -19.99
CA ILE A 675 -18.51 15.12 -20.43
C ILE A 675 -19.18 14.67 -21.71
N LYS A 676 -18.39 14.68 -22.79
CA LYS A 676 -18.77 14.17 -24.10
C LYS A 676 -18.19 12.79 -24.27
N GLU A 677 -18.94 11.92 -24.93
CA GLU A 677 -18.43 10.61 -25.29
C GLU A 677 -17.31 10.76 -26.33
N PRO A 678 -16.17 10.09 -26.15
CA PRO A 678 -15.12 10.05 -27.16
C PRO A 678 -15.61 9.34 -28.42
N SER A 679 -15.07 9.73 -29.58
CA SER A 679 -15.36 9.04 -30.84
C SER A 679 -14.71 7.66 -30.90
N GLY A 680 -15.30 6.73 -31.64
CA GLY A 680 -14.76 5.36 -31.78
C GLY A 680 -13.32 5.32 -32.29
N VAL A 681 -12.94 6.23 -33.20
CA VAL A 681 -11.56 6.35 -33.73
C VAL A 681 -10.56 6.75 -32.64
N GLU A 682 -10.96 7.62 -31.71
CA GLU A 682 -10.11 8.02 -30.58
C GLU A 682 -9.90 6.85 -29.61
N LEU A 683 -10.92 6.01 -29.41
CA LEU A 683 -10.84 4.83 -28.54
C LEU A 683 -10.00 3.71 -29.17
N GLU A 684 -10.17 3.45 -30.46
CA GLU A 684 -9.36 2.48 -31.22
C GLU A 684 -7.88 2.88 -31.29
N GLY A 685 -7.58 4.17 -31.24
CA GLY A 685 -6.21 4.70 -31.21
C GLY A 685 -5.45 4.49 -29.89
N MET A 686 -6.11 4.01 -28.84
CA MET A 686 -5.47 3.82 -27.52
C MET A 686 -4.47 2.66 -27.53
N ARG A 687 -3.27 2.93 -27.00
CA ARG A 687 -2.14 1.98 -27.00
C ARG A 687 -2.10 1.15 -25.71
N ASP A 688 -1.57 -0.07 -25.79
CA ASP A 688 -1.28 -0.88 -24.59
C ASP A 688 -0.04 -0.35 -23.87
N VAL A 689 -0.26 0.09 -22.63
CA VAL A 689 0.76 0.69 -21.77
C VAL A 689 1.89 -0.30 -21.50
N LEU A 690 1.56 -1.58 -21.29
CA LEU A 690 2.57 -2.58 -20.97
C LEU A 690 3.51 -2.85 -22.15
N THR A 691 2.96 -2.89 -23.37
CA THR A 691 3.73 -3.06 -24.60
C THR A 691 4.71 -1.89 -24.80
N GLU A 692 4.25 -0.65 -24.63
CA GLU A 692 5.11 0.54 -24.76
C GLU A 692 6.21 0.60 -23.70
N LEU A 693 5.90 0.26 -22.44
CA LEU A 693 6.91 0.19 -21.38
C LEU A 693 7.94 -0.91 -21.63
N LYS A 694 7.52 -2.09 -22.12
CA LYS A 694 8.43 -3.18 -22.52
C LYS A 694 9.34 -2.72 -23.65
N ARG A 695 8.81 -2.03 -24.67
CA ARG A 695 9.58 -1.49 -25.79
C ARG A 695 10.66 -0.52 -25.31
N PHE A 696 10.28 0.50 -24.54
CA PHE A 696 11.22 1.45 -23.93
C PHE A 696 12.30 0.73 -23.09
N ARG A 697 11.90 -0.27 -22.30
CA ARG A 697 12.83 -1.01 -21.44
C ARG A 697 13.82 -1.86 -22.23
N LEU A 698 13.40 -2.47 -23.34
CA LEU A 698 14.27 -3.27 -24.22
C LEU A 698 15.27 -2.38 -24.96
N GLU A 699 14.85 -1.22 -25.47
CA GLU A 699 15.71 -0.23 -26.13
C GLU A 699 16.84 0.21 -25.18
N GLY A 700 16.50 0.68 -23.97
CA GLY A 700 17.52 1.07 -22.99
C GLY A 700 18.43 -0.08 -22.54
N ARG A 701 17.90 -1.32 -22.48
CA ARG A 701 18.70 -2.50 -22.13
C ARG A 701 19.73 -2.83 -23.21
N ALA A 702 19.36 -2.69 -24.48
CA ALA A 702 20.26 -2.92 -25.61
C ALA A 702 21.42 -1.92 -25.58
N GLU A 703 21.13 -0.63 -25.35
CA GLU A 703 22.15 0.41 -25.21
C GLU A 703 23.10 0.15 -24.03
N TYR A 704 22.55 -0.26 -22.88
CA TYR A 704 23.35 -0.66 -21.72
C TYR A 704 24.30 -1.83 -22.04
N PHE A 705 23.83 -2.86 -22.73
CA PHE A 705 24.67 -4.00 -23.13
C PHE A 705 25.76 -3.61 -24.14
N GLU A 706 25.46 -2.73 -25.09
CA GLU A 706 26.46 -2.22 -26.03
C GLU A 706 27.56 -1.42 -25.31
N LEU A 707 27.20 -0.62 -24.31
CA LEU A 707 28.19 0.03 -23.45
C LEU A 707 28.96 -0.98 -22.60
N GLN A 708 28.30 -1.99 -22.04
CA GLN A 708 28.97 -3.02 -21.25
C GLN A 708 30.05 -3.76 -22.06
N LYS A 709 29.77 -4.09 -23.33
CA LYS A 709 30.77 -4.66 -24.25
C LYS A 709 31.98 -3.72 -24.44
N ARG A 710 31.75 -2.41 -24.54
CA ARG A 710 32.82 -1.40 -24.69
C ARG A 710 33.66 -1.22 -23.42
N PHE A 711 33.04 -1.33 -22.23
CA PHE A 711 33.70 -1.14 -20.94
C PHE A 711 34.39 -2.42 -20.41
N GLY A 712 34.08 -3.59 -20.97
CA GLY A 712 34.71 -4.86 -20.59
C GLY A 712 34.41 -5.24 -19.14
N SER A 713 35.47 -5.39 -18.31
CA SER A 713 35.36 -5.75 -16.89
C SER A 713 35.06 -4.58 -15.95
N ARG A 714 35.01 -3.34 -16.46
CA ARG A 714 34.73 -2.15 -15.65
C ARG A 714 33.21 -1.94 -15.50
N THR A 715 32.79 -1.48 -14.32
CA THR A 715 31.39 -1.13 -14.05
C THR A 715 30.94 0.00 -14.97
N VAL A 716 29.87 -0.22 -15.73
CA VAL A 716 29.22 0.82 -16.53
C VAL A 716 28.53 1.78 -15.57
N PRO A 717 28.79 3.10 -15.64
CA PRO A 717 28.08 4.07 -14.84
C PRO A 717 26.57 4.05 -15.18
N PRO A 718 25.67 4.03 -14.18
CA PRO A 718 24.23 4.03 -14.43
C PRO A 718 23.76 5.37 -15.01
N GLY A 719 22.66 5.40 -15.75
CA GLY A 719 22.07 6.63 -16.31
C GLY A 719 22.50 6.95 -17.75
N PRO A 720 22.49 8.23 -18.16
CA PRO A 720 22.94 8.62 -19.50
C PRO A 720 24.39 8.15 -19.76
N PRO A 721 24.72 7.63 -20.96
CA PRO A 721 23.96 7.78 -22.20
C PRO A 721 22.90 6.70 -22.49
N HIS A 722 22.79 5.61 -21.71
CA HIS A 722 21.84 4.52 -22.01
C HIS A 722 20.45 4.68 -21.34
N GLY A 723 20.34 5.52 -20.30
CA GLY A 723 19.06 5.82 -19.63
C GLY A 723 18.36 4.64 -18.93
N PHE A 724 18.93 3.44 -18.98
CA PHE A 724 18.41 2.23 -18.35
C PHE A 724 18.68 2.21 -16.84
N TRP A 725 17.62 2.31 -16.05
CA TRP A 725 17.66 2.14 -14.59
C TRP A 725 18.00 0.69 -14.19
N LEU A 726 18.95 0.44 -13.29
CA LEU A 726 19.38 -0.93 -12.92
C LEU A 726 18.57 -1.55 -11.77
N GLY A 727 17.68 -0.79 -11.15
CA GLY A 727 16.82 -1.30 -10.08
C GLY A 727 15.83 -2.38 -10.53
N LYS A 728 15.15 -2.95 -9.53
CA LYS A 728 14.18 -4.03 -9.73
C LYS A 728 12.83 -3.46 -10.17
N LEU A 729 12.48 -3.69 -11.43
CA LEU A 729 11.16 -3.38 -11.99
C LEU A 729 10.28 -4.65 -11.95
N GLU A 730 9.22 -4.63 -11.15
CA GLU A 730 8.21 -5.69 -11.12
C GLU A 730 6.93 -5.23 -11.83
N VAL A 731 6.31 -6.14 -12.56
CA VAL A 731 5.00 -5.91 -13.18
C VAL A 731 4.05 -7.02 -12.75
N SER A 732 2.90 -6.63 -12.21
CA SER A 732 1.79 -7.54 -11.93
C SER A 732 0.63 -7.21 -12.84
N THR A 733 0.18 -8.21 -13.60
CA THR A 733 -1.05 -8.18 -14.42
C THR A 733 -2.12 -9.11 -13.86
N GLN A 734 -1.84 -9.77 -12.72
CA GLN A 734 -2.75 -10.73 -12.12
C GLN A 734 -3.94 -10.00 -11.51
N GLN A 735 -5.15 -10.52 -11.76
CA GLN A 735 -6.31 -10.26 -10.91
C GLN A 735 -5.85 -10.37 -9.46
N VAL A 736 -6.05 -9.30 -8.68
CA VAL A 736 -6.19 -9.47 -7.23
C VAL A 736 -7.36 -10.44 -7.08
N ALA A 737 -7.04 -11.72 -6.95
CA ALA A 737 -8.01 -12.77 -6.71
C ALA A 737 -8.83 -12.30 -5.50
N SER A 738 -10.14 -12.13 -5.73
CA SER A 738 -11.14 -11.57 -4.82
C SER A 738 -11.45 -10.07 -4.85
N ARG A 739 -11.44 -9.40 -6.02
CA ARG A 739 -12.57 -8.49 -6.30
C ARG A 739 -13.81 -9.36 -6.48
N ARG A 740 -14.52 -9.57 -5.37
CA ARG A 740 -15.84 -10.20 -5.22
C ARG A 740 -16.57 -10.40 -6.56
N LYS A 741 -16.66 -11.65 -7.03
CA LYS A 741 -17.93 -12.08 -7.64
C LYS A 741 -18.96 -11.83 -6.56
N LYS A 742 -19.75 -10.75 -6.69
CA LYS A 742 -21.09 -10.73 -6.10
C LYS A 742 -21.79 -11.94 -6.71
N GLN A 743 -21.81 -13.05 -5.99
CA GLN A 743 -22.86 -14.05 -6.16
C GLN A 743 -24.15 -13.34 -5.77
N SER A 744 -24.70 -12.58 -6.70
CA SER A 744 -26.14 -12.60 -6.94
C SER A 744 -26.50 -14.04 -7.28
N TYR A 745 -27.68 -14.48 -6.86
CA TYR A 745 -28.26 -15.83 -6.92
C TYR A 745 -27.93 -16.72 -5.70
N TRP A 746 -28.87 -17.11 -4.83
CA TRP A 746 -30.34 -17.25 -4.95
C TRP A 746 -31.07 -16.99 -3.62
N ARG A 747 -32.33 -16.57 -3.76
CA ARG A 747 -33.44 -17.09 -2.95
C ARG A 747 -33.98 -18.32 -3.64
#